data_AF-A0A2P6TK40-F1
#
_entry.id   AF-A0A2P6TK40-F1
#
_cell.length_a   1.000
_cell.length_b   1.000
_cell.length_c   1.000
_cell.angle_alpha   90.00
_cell.angle_beta   90.00
_cell.angle_gamma   90.00
#
_symmetry.space_group_name_H-M   'P 1'
#
loop_
_entity.id
_entity.type
_entity.pdbx_description
1 polymer ?
#
loop_
_entity_poly.entity_id
_entity_poly.type
_entity_poly.pdbx_seq_one_letter_code
_entity_poly.pdbx_strand_id
1 'polypeptide(L)'
;MAAPEAPDLKQQLYELLARAGSPGWEGEVVVEAARRAKASLDLMNNTRVEARLSRLELHEAGSTLEGGQLRVLHNGWEEQVDLAARNAKSSCFAAFYSGCHLGTLPLVGGHRCLLFYDLIWAGGSKPPQLPPDRAARLLEVSQQWSSAADAPMRYCFMLQNRYGETELRERGIQALQGADEAAAQALLSACERGAELDVSLALVKATAVPGVDRYEVLDDVCEQYDVHRCPGCGDYHFGDFGVDPRTIHSQVDRIYSEVVLQNKPYASNSDDTKPRWRHVKAAKFVGLTGQCPLEPMLVLQMNELLHNEAYFSGPPNRAVANKHADIYIMQWRRVGLLVSPRSMRLRNRIHSNLARQTVRLHDKLAQGLQPDSLEISSLRLAAAMSGPQGGWLAHESMGYFQGSPADRADGFDSPLQETAVPDELQVSPWELAEAIAAYLAGNLSTLMRLGATQQLTGLKPPGDSILVPSLLKAATAAFAHSMLAPAAIRLLQHHRWPASAVPALQQWAYPSRSGFESGLALLEACLADAESASGQDSTDALAAASALALSLAKALRQGSAPAYQYSFTSVFQQIAKPLLLLHRVSTPAGRLALETAVDVVLDVSEDVVAGCPALLKLAFSCTASFQAALDTSAPKAPLNWSKVFTFPWAPAGDPRHQLQEFAFSPDRQQCVLPCTPRLDAIVEDYLNEDMREQAPKWRDLDAERVQLEGGADGWRFTKSHKAYQQEVAEHAEQRQKLEGLLQLLLPCLVLVLPCGGSSLSAGAAEDEAPPAKAPRLA
;
A
#
# COMPACT_ATOMS: atom_id res chain seq x y z
N MET A 1 -72.37 -36.52 39.26
CA MET A 1 -72.82 -35.16 38.86
C MET A 1 -72.05 -34.81 37.60
N ALA A 2 -72.73 -34.82 36.45
CA ALA A 2 -72.12 -34.42 35.18
C ALA A 2 -71.95 -32.90 35.17
N ALA A 3 -70.74 -32.43 34.85
CA ALA A 3 -70.45 -31.02 34.60
C ALA A 3 -71.06 -30.59 33.26
N PRO A 4 -71.53 -29.34 33.12
CA PRO A 4 -72.14 -28.87 31.87
C PRO A 4 -71.08 -28.78 30.77
N GLU A 5 -71.44 -29.24 29.57
CA GLU A 5 -70.62 -29.11 28.37
C GLU A 5 -70.30 -27.63 28.11
N ALA A 6 -69.01 -27.34 27.97
CA ALA A 6 -68.53 -26.02 27.60
C ALA A 6 -69.02 -25.70 26.17
N PRO A 7 -69.58 -24.50 25.92
CA PRO A 7 -70.07 -24.13 24.61
C PRO A 7 -68.94 -24.10 23.56
N ASP A 8 -69.27 -24.46 22.33
CA ASP A 8 -68.36 -24.52 21.18
C ASP A 8 -67.69 -23.15 20.93
N LEU A 9 -66.42 -23.06 21.35
CA LEU A 9 -65.52 -21.91 21.20
C LEU A 9 -65.46 -21.39 19.77
N LYS A 10 -65.64 -22.26 18.78
CA LYS A 10 -65.66 -21.90 17.36
C LYS A 10 -66.87 -21.02 17.02
N GLN A 11 -67.99 -21.24 17.69
CA GLN A 11 -69.23 -20.51 17.49
C GLN A 11 -69.19 -19.12 18.13
N GLN A 12 -68.57 -18.99 19.31
CA GLN A 12 -68.30 -17.68 19.93
C GLN A 12 -67.31 -16.84 19.10
N LEU A 13 -66.31 -17.47 18.48
CA LEU A 13 -65.36 -16.81 17.58
C LEU A 13 -66.06 -16.31 16.31
N TYR A 14 -66.96 -17.11 15.73
CA TYR A 14 -67.79 -16.71 14.59
C TYR A 14 -68.75 -15.57 14.94
N GLU A 15 -69.34 -15.54 16.12
CA GLU A 15 -70.21 -14.45 16.58
C GLU A 15 -69.44 -13.14 16.85
N LEU A 16 -68.21 -13.24 17.39
CA LEU A 16 -67.32 -12.08 17.59
C LEU A 16 -66.85 -11.50 16.25
N LEU A 17 -66.47 -12.34 15.28
CA LEU A 17 -66.10 -11.91 13.94
C LEU A 17 -67.30 -11.38 13.15
N ALA A 18 -68.50 -11.95 13.33
CA ALA A 18 -69.73 -11.43 12.74
C ALA A 18 -70.15 -10.08 13.34
N ARG A 19 -69.87 -9.84 14.63
CA ARG A 19 -70.05 -8.52 15.29
C ARG A 19 -68.98 -7.51 14.86
N ALA A 20 -67.72 -7.93 14.71
CA ALA A 20 -66.63 -7.09 14.21
C ALA A 20 -66.78 -6.75 12.71
N GLY A 21 -67.44 -7.64 11.94
CA GLY A 21 -67.86 -7.40 10.56
C GLY A 21 -69.10 -6.51 10.41
N SER A 22 -69.61 -5.89 11.49
CA SER A 22 -70.60 -4.83 11.32
C SER A 22 -69.93 -3.64 10.60
N PRO A 23 -70.48 -3.15 9.48
CA PRO A 23 -69.86 -2.08 8.68
C PRO A 23 -69.67 -0.75 9.43
N GLY A 24 -70.21 -0.62 10.65
CA GLY A 24 -70.00 0.54 11.51
C GLY A 24 -68.64 0.57 12.21
N TRP A 25 -68.05 -0.59 12.55
CA TRP A 25 -66.83 -0.61 13.37
C TRP A 25 -65.60 -0.13 12.59
N GLU A 26 -65.43 -0.59 11.34
CA GLU A 26 -64.37 -0.12 10.47
C GLU A 26 -64.55 1.37 10.14
N GLY A 27 -65.79 1.81 9.90
CA GLY A 27 -66.12 3.22 9.67
C GLY A 27 -65.83 4.12 10.86
N GLU A 28 -66.15 3.73 12.09
CA GLU A 28 -65.95 4.58 13.26
C GLU A 28 -64.53 4.53 13.80
N VAL A 29 -63.92 3.35 13.89
CA VAL A 29 -62.59 3.18 14.49
C VAL A 29 -61.51 3.71 13.56
N VAL A 30 -61.58 3.42 12.26
CA VAL A 30 -60.60 3.91 11.29
C VAL A 30 -60.71 5.42 11.14
N VAL A 31 -61.93 5.98 11.07
CA VAL A 31 -62.13 7.43 10.98
C VAL A 31 -61.65 8.13 12.24
N GLU A 32 -61.96 7.61 13.43
CA GLU A 32 -61.52 8.21 14.70
C GLU A 32 -60.00 8.11 14.86
N ALA A 33 -59.38 6.99 14.47
CA ALA A 33 -57.93 6.83 14.54
C ALA A 33 -57.22 7.71 13.51
N ALA A 34 -57.73 7.83 12.28
CA ALA A 34 -57.24 8.77 11.28
C ALA A 34 -57.40 10.23 11.77
N ARG A 35 -58.52 10.58 12.40
CA ARG A 35 -58.78 11.91 12.97
C ARG A 35 -57.79 12.23 14.10
N ARG A 36 -57.55 11.29 15.03
CA ARG A 36 -56.59 11.47 16.12
C ARG A 36 -55.14 11.50 15.63
N ALA A 37 -54.79 10.70 14.62
CA ALA A 37 -53.48 10.74 13.97
C ALA A 37 -53.24 12.10 13.30
N LYS A 38 -54.24 12.62 12.57
CA LYS A 38 -54.19 13.99 12.01
C LYS A 38 -53.99 15.04 13.08
N ALA A 39 -54.77 15.00 14.16
CA ALA A 39 -54.65 15.95 15.26
C ALA A 39 -53.29 15.89 15.97
N SER A 40 -52.71 14.68 16.13
CA SER A 40 -51.42 14.50 16.79
C SER A 40 -50.23 14.92 15.91
N LEU A 41 -50.40 14.87 14.59
CA LEU A 41 -49.40 15.26 13.59
C LEU A 41 -49.60 16.69 13.05
N ASP A 42 -50.52 17.46 13.65
CA ASP A 42 -50.89 18.82 13.24
C ASP A 42 -51.30 18.93 11.74
N LEU A 43 -51.95 17.88 11.22
CA LEU A 43 -52.41 17.82 9.84
C LEU A 43 -53.75 18.53 9.67
N MET A 44 -53.89 19.27 8.57
CA MET A 44 -55.17 19.89 8.22
C MET A 44 -56.26 18.81 8.05
N ASN A 45 -57.49 19.13 8.47
CA ASN A 45 -58.60 18.17 8.44
C ASN A 45 -58.89 17.61 7.02
N ASN A 46 -58.55 18.37 5.97
CA ASN A 46 -58.72 18.01 4.57
C ASN A 46 -57.64 17.08 4.01
N THR A 47 -56.55 16.79 4.73
CA THR A 47 -55.53 15.82 4.30
C THR A 47 -56.19 14.44 4.17
N ARG A 48 -56.18 13.83 2.98
CA ARG A 48 -56.76 12.50 2.79
C ARG A 48 -55.76 11.47 3.29
N VAL A 49 -56.17 10.70 4.29
CA VAL A 49 -55.40 9.60 4.87
C VAL A 49 -56.22 8.34 4.63
N GLU A 50 -55.71 7.42 3.82
CA GLU A 50 -56.33 6.13 3.59
C GLU A 50 -55.70 5.10 4.54
N ALA A 51 -56.51 4.40 5.32
CA ALA A 51 -56.05 3.30 6.13
C ALA A 51 -56.33 1.98 5.41
N ARG A 52 -55.34 1.09 5.33
CA ARG A 52 -55.51 -0.28 4.87
C ARG A 52 -55.16 -1.24 5.99
N LEU A 53 -56.11 -2.08 6.38
CA LEU A 53 -55.86 -3.14 7.36
C LEU A 53 -54.79 -4.09 6.83
N SER A 54 -53.63 -4.13 7.48
CA SER A 54 -52.49 -4.96 7.06
C SER A 54 -52.37 -6.23 7.89
N ARG A 55 -52.76 -6.21 9.17
CA ARG A 55 -52.67 -7.39 10.07
C ARG A 55 -53.57 -7.25 11.30
N LEU A 56 -54.34 -8.30 11.62
CA LEU A 56 -55.12 -8.43 12.86
C LEU A 56 -54.55 -9.59 13.67
N GLU A 57 -54.09 -9.32 14.89
CA GLU A 57 -53.62 -10.36 15.82
C GLU A 57 -54.55 -10.42 17.02
N LEU A 58 -55.16 -11.59 17.23
CA LEU A 58 -56.07 -11.89 18.32
C LEU A 58 -55.41 -12.92 19.24
N HIS A 59 -55.35 -12.60 20.54
CA HIS A 59 -55.01 -13.55 21.60
C HIS A 59 -56.16 -13.53 22.62
N GLU A 60 -56.58 -14.70 23.14
CA GLU A 60 -57.83 -14.96 23.91
C GLU A 60 -58.07 -14.05 25.13
N ALA A 61 -59.21 -14.04 25.81
CA ALA A 61 -59.47 -13.10 26.91
C ALA A 61 -59.38 -13.77 28.29
N GLY A 62 -58.56 -13.22 29.21
CA GLY A 62 -58.64 -13.62 30.63
C GLY A 62 -57.39 -13.43 31.50
N SER A 63 -56.85 -12.21 31.65
CA SER A 63 -56.05 -11.75 32.81
C SER A 63 -55.43 -10.37 32.55
N THR A 64 -54.97 -9.70 33.62
CA THR A 64 -54.17 -8.46 33.58
C THR A 64 -52.98 -8.61 32.62
N LEU A 65 -52.82 -7.63 31.71
CA LEU A 65 -51.77 -7.66 30.70
C LEU A 65 -50.42 -7.35 31.35
N GLU A 66 -49.50 -8.30 31.34
CA GLU A 66 -48.12 -8.11 31.80
C GLU A 66 -47.16 -8.34 30.64
N GLY A 67 -46.27 -7.38 30.38
CA GLY A 67 -45.36 -7.38 29.23
C GLY A 67 -46.02 -6.89 27.95
N GLY A 68 -45.49 -7.32 26.80
CA GLY A 68 -46.07 -6.98 25.51
C GLY A 68 -45.78 -5.56 25.01
N GLN A 69 -44.90 -4.77 25.63
CA GLN A 69 -44.65 -3.37 25.22
C GLN A 69 -44.23 -3.29 23.75
N LEU A 70 -44.73 -2.26 23.05
CA LEU A 70 -44.37 -2.03 21.66
C LEU A 70 -43.00 -1.35 21.63
N ARG A 71 -42.01 -2.02 21.05
CA ARG A 71 -40.66 -1.51 20.83
C ARG A 71 -40.56 -1.03 19.39
N VAL A 72 -40.40 0.28 19.22
CA VAL A 72 -40.22 0.92 17.91
C VAL A 72 -38.77 1.35 17.81
N LEU A 73 -38.02 0.73 16.91
CA LEU A 73 -36.65 1.09 16.62
C LEU A 73 -36.60 1.84 15.29
N HIS A 74 -36.09 3.08 15.34
CA HIS A 74 -35.97 3.93 14.17
C HIS A 74 -34.66 4.71 14.24
N ASN A 75 -33.79 4.54 13.24
CA ASN A 75 -32.49 5.22 13.16
C ASN A 75 -31.59 5.03 14.40
N GLY A 76 -31.62 3.84 15.01
CA GLY A 76 -30.87 3.54 16.23
C GLY A 76 -31.48 4.11 17.51
N TRP A 77 -32.55 4.90 17.40
CA TRP A 77 -33.37 5.31 18.52
C TRP A 77 -34.42 4.25 18.80
N GLU A 78 -34.45 3.79 20.04
CA GLU A 78 -35.43 2.83 20.51
C GLU A 78 -36.42 3.54 21.42
N GLU A 79 -37.70 3.43 21.09
CA GLU A 79 -38.78 3.88 21.95
C GLU A 79 -39.65 2.69 22.34
N GLN A 80 -39.83 2.51 23.64
CA GLN A 80 -40.71 1.48 24.19
C GLN A 80 -42.01 2.13 24.65
N VAL A 81 -43.09 1.77 23.98
CA VAL A 81 -44.43 2.28 24.25
C VAL A 81 -45.23 1.21 24.97
N ASP A 82 -45.43 1.42 26.27
CA ASP A 82 -46.37 0.62 27.05
C ASP A 82 -47.81 1.07 26.79
N LEU A 83 -48.40 0.44 25.78
CA LEU A 83 -49.81 0.61 25.45
C LEU A 83 -50.72 -0.16 26.41
N ALA A 84 -50.20 -1.12 27.19
CA ALA A 84 -50.98 -1.96 28.09
C ALA A 84 -51.42 -1.19 29.34
N ALA A 85 -50.48 -0.47 29.97
CA ALA A 85 -50.74 0.36 31.15
C ALA A 85 -51.81 1.45 30.89
N ARG A 86 -51.96 1.86 29.61
CA ARG A 86 -52.91 2.90 29.19
C ARG A 86 -54.28 2.34 28.74
N ASN A 87 -54.39 1.03 28.47
CA ASN A 87 -55.52 0.39 27.79
C ASN A 87 -56.53 -0.28 28.75
N ALA A 88 -56.36 -0.17 30.07
CA ALA A 88 -57.26 -0.82 31.05
C ALA A 88 -58.73 -0.34 30.96
N LYS A 89 -59.01 0.79 30.31
CA LYS A 89 -60.37 1.37 30.17
C LYS A 89 -60.71 1.97 28.79
N SER A 90 -59.79 2.01 27.83
CA SER A 90 -60.02 2.65 26.51
C SER A 90 -59.00 2.19 25.46
N SER A 91 -59.42 2.08 24.20
CA SER A 91 -58.54 1.77 23.07
C SER A 91 -57.36 2.74 22.96
N CYS A 92 -56.15 2.18 22.84
CA CYS A 92 -54.90 2.92 22.65
C CYS A 92 -54.37 2.71 21.23
N PHE A 93 -53.79 3.75 20.64
CA PHE A 93 -53.19 3.69 19.31
C PHE A 93 -51.73 4.17 19.38
N ALA A 94 -50.89 3.59 18.52
CA ALA A 94 -49.56 4.10 18.21
C ALA A 94 -49.45 4.23 16.69
N ALA A 95 -48.86 5.33 16.24
CA ALA A 95 -48.57 5.57 14.84
C ALA A 95 -47.05 5.74 14.69
N PHE A 96 -46.48 5.12 13.67
CA PHE A 96 -45.05 5.16 13.35
C PHE A 96 -44.86 5.10 11.82
N TYR A 97 -43.68 5.48 11.34
CA TYR A 97 -43.36 5.44 9.91
C TYR A 97 -43.21 4.00 9.41
N SER A 98 -43.60 3.73 8.17
CA SER A 98 -43.61 2.40 7.53
C SER A 98 -42.24 1.74 7.29
N GLY A 99 -41.17 2.29 7.87
CA GLY A 99 -39.82 1.72 7.85
C GLY A 99 -39.21 1.49 9.24
N CYS A 100 -39.97 1.71 10.32
CA CYS A 100 -39.50 1.41 11.67
C CYS A 100 -39.41 -0.11 11.88
N HIS A 101 -38.36 -0.58 12.56
CA HIS A 101 -38.31 -1.95 13.03
C HIS A 101 -39.22 -2.07 14.27
N LEU A 102 -40.24 -2.90 14.17
CA LEU A 102 -41.17 -3.14 15.25
C LEU A 102 -40.80 -4.46 15.93
N GLY A 103 -40.73 -4.41 17.25
CA GLY A 103 -40.75 -5.59 18.11
C GLY A 103 -41.85 -5.43 19.14
N THR A 104 -42.37 -6.54 19.64
CA THR A 104 -43.10 -6.56 20.90
C THR A 104 -42.24 -7.27 21.92
N LEU A 105 -42.14 -6.72 23.13
CA LEU A 105 -41.58 -7.51 24.23
C LEU A 105 -42.50 -8.71 24.49
N PRO A 106 -41.96 -9.85 24.97
CA PRO A 106 -42.79 -11.00 25.29
C PRO A 106 -43.94 -10.64 26.22
N LEU A 107 -45.13 -11.16 25.93
CA LEU A 107 -46.24 -11.15 26.87
C LEU A 107 -45.95 -12.18 27.96
N VAL A 108 -45.94 -11.74 29.21
CA VAL A 108 -45.66 -12.56 30.40
C VAL A 108 -46.97 -13.01 31.07
N GLY A 109 -48.06 -12.26 30.86
CA GLY A 109 -49.40 -12.59 31.35
C GLY A 109 -50.49 -11.83 30.60
N GLY A 110 -51.71 -12.37 30.59
CA GLY A 110 -52.83 -11.78 29.84
C GLY A 110 -52.69 -11.95 28.34
N HIS A 111 -53.48 -11.17 27.60
CA HIS A 111 -53.61 -11.35 26.16
C HIS A 111 -53.93 -10.03 25.45
N ARG A 112 -53.35 -9.84 24.25
CA ARG A 112 -53.39 -8.57 23.53
C ARG A 112 -54.01 -8.74 22.15
N CYS A 113 -55.01 -7.93 21.83
CA CYS A 113 -55.50 -7.76 20.46
C CYS A 113 -54.85 -6.52 19.84
N LEU A 114 -54.29 -6.64 18.64
CA LEU A 114 -53.66 -5.55 17.89
C LEU A 114 -54.27 -5.41 16.51
N LEU A 115 -54.59 -4.17 16.14
CA LEU A 115 -55.03 -3.79 14.81
C LEU A 115 -53.90 -3.00 14.13
N PHE A 116 -53.29 -3.57 13.09
CA PHE A 116 -52.30 -2.88 12.26
C PHE A 116 -52.93 -2.44 10.96
N TYR A 117 -52.80 -1.16 10.64
CA TYR A 117 -53.16 -0.61 9.35
C TYR A 117 -52.11 0.37 8.87
N ASP A 118 -51.85 0.36 7.57
CA ASP A 118 -50.95 1.32 6.93
C ASP A 118 -51.73 2.58 6.57
N LEU A 119 -51.20 3.72 6.97
CA LEU A 119 -51.73 5.03 6.60
C LEU A 119 -51.00 5.52 5.34
N ILE A 120 -51.72 5.64 4.23
CA ILE A 120 -51.18 6.16 2.96
C ILE A 120 -51.44 7.68 2.90
N TRP A 121 -50.36 8.43 2.70
CA TRP A 121 -50.43 9.88 2.49
C TRP A 121 -50.95 10.20 1.08
N ALA A 122 -52.18 10.72 0.99
CA ALA A 122 -52.82 11.07 -0.29
C ALA A 122 -53.04 12.59 -0.42
N GLY A 123 -52.00 13.33 -0.85
CA GLY A 123 -52.11 14.67 -1.45
C GLY A 123 -51.69 15.88 -0.61
N GLY A 124 -51.34 16.97 -1.32
CA GLY A 124 -51.41 18.37 -0.86
C GLY A 124 -50.13 19.03 -0.33
N SER A 125 -49.28 18.31 0.38
CA SER A 125 -47.98 18.82 0.86
C SER A 125 -46.95 17.70 0.98
N LYS A 126 -45.66 18.07 0.99
CA LYS A 126 -44.55 17.12 1.13
C LYS A 126 -44.75 16.34 2.45
N PRO A 127 -44.72 15.00 2.45
CA PRO A 127 -44.85 14.24 3.69
C PRO A 127 -43.77 14.67 4.69
N PRO A 128 -44.06 14.64 6.01
CA PRO A 128 -43.08 15.00 7.02
C PRO A 128 -41.79 14.18 6.80
N GLN A 129 -40.69 14.89 6.52
CA GLN A 129 -39.41 14.26 6.22
C GLN A 129 -38.70 13.84 7.52
N LEU A 130 -37.90 12.78 7.42
CA LEU A 130 -36.97 12.36 8.46
C LEU A 130 -36.10 13.54 8.96
N PRO A 131 -35.67 13.52 10.24
CA PRO A 131 -34.87 14.61 10.82
C PRO A 131 -33.60 14.94 10.00
N PRO A 132 -33.18 16.21 9.95
CA PRO A 132 -32.53 16.80 8.77
C PRO A 132 -31.00 16.62 8.59
N ASP A 133 -30.28 15.76 9.32
CA ASP A 133 -28.79 15.87 9.31
C ASP A 133 -28.01 14.79 8.53
N ARG A 134 -28.65 13.77 7.96
CA ARG A 134 -27.93 12.72 7.20
C ARG A 134 -27.24 13.25 5.95
N ALA A 135 -27.91 14.11 5.20
CA ALA A 135 -27.35 14.71 3.99
C ALA A 135 -26.18 15.66 4.33
N ALA A 136 -26.22 16.34 5.49
CA ALA A 136 -25.12 17.22 5.92
C ALA A 136 -23.90 16.40 6.31
N ARG A 137 -24.13 15.32 7.06
CA ARG A 137 -23.05 14.41 7.41
C ARG A 137 -22.43 13.72 6.19
N LEU A 138 -23.25 13.28 5.23
CA LEU A 138 -22.76 12.72 3.98
C LEU A 138 -21.96 13.73 3.15
N LEU A 139 -22.39 15.00 3.14
CA LEU A 139 -21.63 16.09 2.53
C LEU A 139 -20.25 16.24 3.19
N GLU A 140 -20.19 16.33 4.52
CA GLU A 140 -18.93 16.44 5.27
C GLU A 140 -18.00 15.24 5.01
N VAL A 141 -18.54 14.02 5.08
CA VAL A 141 -17.77 12.79 4.82
C VAL A 141 -17.28 12.74 3.36
N SER A 142 -18.07 13.22 2.40
CA SER A 142 -17.65 13.27 0.99
C SER A 142 -16.49 14.24 0.75
N GLN A 143 -16.44 15.36 1.49
CA GLN A 143 -15.35 16.33 1.42
C GLN A 143 -14.07 15.75 2.04
N GLN A 144 -14.19 15.10 3.20
CA GLN A 144 -13.08 14.40 3.84
C GLN A 144 -12.52 13.30 2.94
N TRP A 145 -13.40 12.48 2.36
CA TRP A 145 -13.05 11.43 1.40
C TRP A 145 -12.28 12.00 0.20
N SER A 146 -12.76 13.09 -0.38
CA SER A 146 -12.11 13.73 -1.53
C SER A 146 -10.71 14.29 -1.20
N SER A 147 -10.46 14.66 0.05
CA SER A 147 -9.17 15.21 0.51
C SER A 147 -8.15 14.15 0.94
N ALA A 148 -8.59 12.92 1.19
CA ALA A 148 -7.72 11.84 1.68
C ALA A 148 -6.99 11.14 0.53
N ALA A 149 -5.66 11.19 0.53
CA ALA A 149 -4.81 10.66 -0.55
C ALA A 149 -4.89 9.12 -0.69
N ASP A 150 -5.11 8.44 0.42
CA ASP A 150 -5.16 6.99 0.61
C ASP A 150 -6.59 6.41 0.64
N ALA A 151 -7.61 7.26 0.53
CA ALA A 151 -8.97 6.78 0.56
C ALA A 151 -9.32 5.95 -0.68
N PRO A 152 -10.20 4.93 -0.53
CA PRO A 152 -10.71 4.14 -1.65
C PRO A 152 -11.28 5.01 -2.76
N MET A 153 -11.05 4.59 -3.99
CA MET A 153 -11.43 5.31 -5.20
C MET A 153 -12.96 5.42 -5.40
N ARG A 154 -13.70 4.49 -4.79
CA ARG A 154 -15.15 4.37 -4.81
C ARG A 154 -15.60 3.49 -3.64
N TYR A 155 -16.88 3.56 -3.33
CA TYR A 155 -17.54 2.68 -2.39
C TYR A 155 -18.79 2.08 -3.03
N CYS A 156 -19.09 0.83 -2.68
CA CYS A 156 -20.34 0.17 -3.06
C CYS A 156 -21.14 -0.15 -1.79
N PHE A 157 -22.30 0.50 -1.66
CA PHE A 157 -23.27 0.20 -0.61
C PHE A 157 -24.24 -0.85 -1.13
N MET A 158 -24.22 -2.06 -0.56
CA MET A 158 -25.07 -3.14 -1.04
C MET A 158 -26.51 -2.96 -0.54
N LEU A 159 -27.49 -3.10 -1.43
CA LEU A 159 -28.91 -2.92 -1.10
C LEU A 159 -29.47 -4.15 -0.37
N GLN A 160 -30.42 -3.95 0.54
CA GLN A 160 -31.01 -5.03 1.33
C GLN A 160 -31.99 -5.87 0.50
N ASN A 161 -32.80 -5.22 -0.33
CA ASN A 161 -33.78 -5.91 -1.16
C ASN A 161 -33.16 -6.46 -2.45
N ARG A 162 -33.84 -7.46 -3.03
CA ARG A 162 -33.50 -8.01 -4.33
C ARG A 162 -34.30 -7.28 -5.40
N TYR A 163 -33.61 -6.69 -6.37
CA TYR A 163 -34.25 -6.02 -7.50
C TYR A 163 -33.90 -6.74 -8.81
N GLY A 164 -34.86 -6.75 -9.73
CA GLY A 164 -34.62 -7.20 -11.10
C GLY A 164 -33.87 -6.14 -11.92
N GLU A 165 -33.04 -6.58 -12.87
CA GLU A 165 -32.33 -5.66 -13.78
C GLU A 165 -33.29 -4.78 -14.58
N THR A 166 -34.36 -5.36 -15.13
CA THR A 166 -35.38 -4.64 -15.89
C THR A 166 -36.05 -3.57 -15.04
N GLU A 167 -36.41 -3.90 -13.79
CA GLU A 167 -37.05 -2.97 -12.88
C GLU A 167 -36.15 -1.77 -12.56
N LEU A 168 -34.87 -2.03 -12.27
CA LEU A 168 -33.90 -0.96 -12.02
C LEU A 168 -33.62 -0.12 -13.26
N ARG A 169 -33.60 -0.71 -14.46
CA ARG A 169 -33.37 0.01 -15.71
C ARG A 169 -34.55 0.91 -16.05
N GLU A 170 -35.78 0.43 -15.89
CA GLU A 170 -37.00 1.15 -16.27
C GLU A 170 -37.39 2.22 -15.24
N ARG A 171 -37.29 1.90 -13.94
CA ARG A 171 -37.77 2.77 -12.85
C ARG A 171 -36.66 3.47 -12.08
N GLY A 172 -35.40 3.04 -12.24
CA GLY A 172 -34.26 3.66 -11.56
C GLY A 172 -34.43 3.67 -10.05
N ILE A 173 -34.30 4.85 -9.45
CA ILE A 173 -34.51 5.03 -8.00
C ILE A 173 -35.93 4.69 -7.54
N GLN A 174 -36.94 4.85 -8.41
CA GLN A 174 -38.34 4.57 -8.06
C GLN A 174 -38.62 3.07 -7.90
N ALA A 175 -37.68 2.19 -8.30
CA ALA A 175 -37.74 0.76 -8.03
C ALA A 175 -37.39 0.44 -6.57
N LEU A 176 -36.59 1.29 -5.91
CA LEU A 176 -36.08 1.04 -4.57
C LEU A 176 -37.19 1.12 -3.53
N GLN A 177 -37.07 0.33 -2.48
CA GLN A 177 -38.08 0.25 -1.41
C GLN A 177 -37.42 0.36 -0.04
N GLY A 178 -38.11 0.99 0.91
CA GLY A 178 -37.74 1.01 2.32
C GLY A 178 -36.36 1.63 2.57
N ALA A 179 -35.48 0.89 3.26
CA ALA A 179 -34.15 1.37 3.64
C ALA A 179 -33.25 1.71 2.42
N ASP A 180 -33.41 0.98 1.31
CA ASP A 180 -32.62 1.18 0.10
C ASP A 180 -32.97 2.50 -0.59
N GLU A 181 -34.27 2.80 -0.67
CA GLU A 181 -34.78 4.06 -1.20
C GLU A 181 -34.29 5.23 -0.34
N ALA A 182 -34.39 5.10 1.00
CA ALA A 182 -33.92 6.12 1.93
C ALA A 182 -32.41 6.37 1.80
N ALA A 183 -31.60 5.32 1.60
CA ALA A 183 -30.16 5.45 1.38
C ALA A 183 -29.84 6.19 0.07
N ALA A 184 -30.50 5.82 -1.04
CA ALA A 184 -30.34 6.49 -2.31
C ALA A 184 -30.77 7.96 -2.26
N GLN A 185 -31.91 8.26 -1.64
CA GLN A 185 -32.41 9.64 -1.45
C GLN A 185 -31.47 10.48 -0.56
N ALA A 186 -30.87 9.89 0.48
CA ALA A 186 -29.90 10.60 1.32
C ALA A 186 -28.64 10.99 0.55
N LEU A 187 -28.11 10.11 -0.31
CA LEU A 187 -26.98 10.42 -1.19
C LEU A 187 -27.33 11.50 -2.21
N LEU A 188 -28.50 11.41 -2.86
CA LEU A 188 -28.97 12.45 -3.77
C LEU A 188 -29.12 13.80 -3.08
N SER A 189 -29.71 13.83 -1.89
CA SER A 189 -29.85 15.05 -1.09
C SER A 189 -28.50 15.65 -0.69
N ALA A 190 -27.48 14.81 -0.44
CA ALA A 190 -26.12 15.30 -0.19
C ALA A 190 -25.51 15.93 -1.45
N CYS A 191 -25.70 15.32 -2.62
CA CYS A 191 -25.26 15.86 -3.91
C CYS A 191 -25.94 17.19 -4.25
N GLU A 192 -27.24 17.32 -4.01
CA GLU A 192 -27.99 18.59 -4.17
C GLU A 192 -27.44 19.71 -3.28
N ARG A 193 -26.85 19.35 -2.12
CA ARG A 193 -26.20 20.27 -1.19
C ARG A 193 -24.73 20.55 -1.49
N GLY A 194 -24.23 20.06 -2.63
CA GLY A 194 -22.86 20.32 -3.09
C GLY A 194 -21.87 19.19 -2.84
N ALA A 195 -22.31 17.98 -2.45
CA ALA A 195 -21.41 16.84 -2.39
C ALA A 195 -20.99 16.47 -3.82
N GLU A 196 -19.68 16.48 -4.08
CA GLU A 196 -19.13 16.18 -5.40
C GLU A 196 -19.04 14.66 -5.62
N LEU A 197 -20.19 13.99 -5.68
CA LEU A 197 -20.26 12.55 -5.88
C LEU A 197 -20.90 12.20 -7.23
N ASP A 198 -20.43 11.08 -7.78
CA ASP A 198 -21.14 10.28 -8.77
C ASP A 198 -21.81 9.12 -8.04
N VAL A 199 -23.11 8.95 -8.27
CA VAL A 199 -23.88 7.85 -7.67
C VAL A 199 -24.57 7.10 -8.79
N SER A 200 -24.39 5.78 -8.83
CA SER A 200 -25.01 4.90 -9.79
C SER A 200 -25.53 3.65 -9.08
N LEU A 201 -26.67 3.13 -9.51
CA LEU A 201 -27.07 1.76 -9.21
C LEU A 201 -26.21 0.82 -10.04
N ALA A 202 -25.74 -0.27 -9.43
CA ALA A 202 -24.91 -1.26 -10.08
C ALA A 202 -25.40 -2.67 -9.76
N LEU A 203 -25.37 -3.55 -10.76
CA LEU A 203 -25.50 -4.98 -10.55
C LEU A 203 -24.16 -5.52 -10.07
N VAL A 204 -24.14 -6.10 -8.87
CA VAL A 204 -22.93 -6.63 -8.24
C VAL A 204 -22.94 -8.15 -8.28
N LYS A 205 -21.92 -8.73 -8.91
CA LYS A 205 -21.63 -10.16 -8.94
C LYS A 205 -20.43 -10.44 -8.03
N ALA A 206 -20.66 -11.08 -6.90
CA ALA A 206 -19.62 -11.59 -6.03
C ALA A 206 -19.37 -13.08 -6.32
N THR A 207 -18.10 -13.49 -6.38
CA THR A 207 -17.71 -14.88 -6.61
C THR A 207 -16.73 -15.34 -5.53
N ALA A 208 -16.99 -16.51 -4.96
CA ALA A 208 -16.11 -17.16 -3.99
C ALA A 208 -15.95 -18.65 -4.33
N VAL A 209 -14.93 -19.27 -3.76
CA VAL A 209 -14.84 -20.73 -3.65
C VAL A 209 -15.17 -21.14 -2.21
N PRO A 210 -15.68 -22.36 -1.99
CA PRO A 210 -15.85 -22.91 -0.65
C PRO A 210 -14.55 -22.80 0.15
N GLY A 211 -14.66 -22.52 1.45
CA GLY A 211 -13.51 -22.47 2.34
C GLY A 211 -12.87 -23.84 2.56
N VAL A 212 -13.69 -24.89 2.45
CA VAL A 212 -13.33 -26.30 2.55
C VAL A 212 -13.34 -26.95 1.18
N ASP A 213 -12.35 -27.78 0.90
CA ASP A 213 -12.35 -28.58 -0.33
C ASP A 213 -13.14 -29.89 -0.14
N ARG A 214 -13.51 -30.54 -1.25
CA ARG A 214 -14.33 -31.76 -1.20
C ARG A 214 -13.57 -32.93 -0.56
N TYR A 215 -12.24 -32.96 -0.66
CA TYR A 215 -11.39 -33.99 -0.07
C TYR A 215 -11.25 -33.80 1.44
N GLU A 216 -11.17 -32.57 1.95
CA GLU A 216 -11.23 -32.28 3.38
C GLU A 216 -12.55 -32.78 3.99
N VAL A 217 -13.68 -32.57 3.29
CA VAL A 217 -14.96 -33.16 3.72
C VAL A 217 -14.93 -34.69 3.65
N LEU A 218 -14.26 -35.28 2.66
CA LEU A 218 -14.08 -36.73 2.57
C LEU A 218 -13.25 -37.27 3.73
N ASP A 219 -12.17 -36.59 4.09
CA ASP A 219 -11.28 -36.98 5.18
C ASP A 219 -12.05 -37.01 6.52
N ASP A 220 -12.78 -35.94 6.84
CA ASP A 220 -13.59 -35.84 8.05
C ASP A 220 -14.74 -36.87 8.09
N VAL A 221 -15.37 -37.15 6.95
CA VAL A 221 -16.41 -38.20 6.88
C VAL A 221 -15.77 -39.58 7.05
N CYS A 222 -14.63 -39.85 6.41
CA CYS A 222 -13.91 -41.11 6.55
C CYS A 222 -13.46 -41.34 8.00
N GLU A 223 -12.99 -40.31 8.70
CA GLU A 223 -12.65 -40.38 10.13
C GLU A 223 -13.85 -40.79 11.00
N GLN A 224 -15.06 -40.27 10.71
CA GLN A 224 -16.30 -40.66 11.41
C GLN A 224 -16.65 -42.14 11.24
N TYR A 225 -16.21 -42.78 10.15
CA TYR A 225 -16.41 -44.21 9.88
C TYR A 225 -15.17 -45.06 10.19
N ASP A 226 -14.15 -44.49 10.84
CA ASP A 226 -12.86 -45.15 11.13
C ASP A 226 -12.13 -45.66 9.87
N VAL A 227 -12.34 -45.01 8.73
CA VAL A 227 -11.68 -45.32 7.46
C VAL A 227 -10.45 -44.43 7.31
N HIS A 228 -9.26 -45.01 7.43
CA HIS A 228 -8.00 -44.27 7.33
C HIS A 228 -7.40 -44.34 5.93
N ARG A 229 -6.60 -43.33 5.55
CA ARG A 229 -5.80 -43.39 4.32
C ARG A 229 -4.74 -44.47 4.45
N CYS A 230 -4.58 -45.28 3.41
CA CYS A 230 -3.54 -46.31 3.35
C CYS A 230 -2.15 -45.65 3.33
N PRO A 231 -1.23 -46.00 4.25
CA PRO A 231 0.11 -45.43 4.27
C PRO A 231 0.92 -45.71 3.00
N GLY A 232 0.58 -46.78 2.27
CA GLY A 232 1.29 -47.22 1.07
C GLY A 232 0.93 -46.46 -0.20
N CYS A 233 -0.37 -46.26 -0.47
CA CYS A 233 -0.83 -45.61 -1.71
C CYS A 233 -1.44 -44.22 -1.49
N GLY A 234 -1.77 -43.84 -0.26
CA GLY A 234 -2.43 -42.58 0.05
C GLY A 234 -3.94 -42.54 -0.20
N ASP A 235 -4.54 -43.63 -0.70
CA ASP A 235 -5.97 -43.75 -0.99
C ASP A 235 -6.76 -44.37 0.18
N TYR A 236 -8.09 -44.20 0.14
CA TYR A 236 -9.03 -44.84 1.05
C TYR A 236 -9.36 -46.27 0.60
N HIS A 237 -9.15 -47.25 1.49
CA HIS A 237 -9.54 -48.65 1.27
C HIS A 237 -10.79 -48.99 2.08
N PHE A 238 -11.95 -48.92 1.44
CA PHE A 238 -13.24 -49.17 2.09
C PHE A 238 -13.54 -50.65 2.37
N GLY A 239 -12.83 -51.57 1.71
CA GLY A 239 -13.10 -53.01 1.75
C GLY A 239 -12.95 -53.66 3.13
N ASP A 240 -12.08 -53.12 3.98
CA ASP A 240 -11.73 -53.73 5.26
C ASP A 240 -12.68 -53.34 6.41
N PHE A 241 -13.50 -52.30 6.21
CA PHE A 241 -14.33 -51.69 7.26
C PHE A 241 -15.83 -52.01 7.12
N GLY A 242 -16.22 -52.76 6.09
CA GLY A 242 -17.63 -53.14 5.86
C GLY A 242 -18.56 -51.97 5.50
N VAL A 243 -18.01 -50.80 5.18
CA VAL A 243 -18.77 -49.61 4.76
C VAL A 243 -18.81 -49.53 3.24
N ASP A 244 -20.01 -49.41 2.66
CA ASP A 244 -20.17 -49.19 1.22
C ASP A 244 -19.60 -47.80 0.84
N PRO A 245 -18.59 -47.70 -0.06
CA PRO A 245 -18.05 -46.43 -0.55
C PRO A 245 -19.13 -45.43 -0.98
N ARG A 246 -20.27 -45.92 -1.51
CA ARG A 246 -21.38 -45.07 -1.94
C ARG A 246 -22.01 -44.30 -0.78
N THR A 247 -22.03 -44.87 0.41
CA THR A 247 -22.56 -44.22 1.62
C THR A 247 -21.69 -43.04 2.01
N ILE A 248 -20.37 -43.24 2.03
CA ILE A 248 -19.39 -42.18 2.32
C ILE A 248 -19.47 -41.07 1.27
N HIS A 249 -19.43 -41.40 -0.02
CA HIS A 249 -19.54 -40.40 -1.08
C HIS A 249 -20.88 -39.66 -1.04
N SER A 250 -22.00 -40.32 -0.76
CA SER A 250 -23.31 -39.66 -0.61
C SER A 250 -23.35 -38.72 0.59
N GLN A 251 -22.68 -39.04 1.69
CA GLN A 251 -22.58 -38.16 2.85
C GLN A 251 -21.68 -36.96 2.58
N VAL A 252 -20.54 -37.16 1.89
CA VAL A 252 -19.67 -36.09 1.42
C VAL A 252 -20.43 -35.17 0.47
N ASP A 253 -21.13 -35.70 -0.51
CA ASP A 253 -21.96 -34.92 -1.44
C ASP A 253 -23.03 -34.12 -0.72
N ARG A 254 -23.71 -34.71 0.27
CA ARG A 254 -24.70 -34.00 1.08
C ARG A 254 -24.06 -32.83 1.83
N ILE A 255 -23.00 -33.08 2.60
CA ILE A 255 -22.36 -32.04 3.41
C ILE A 255 -21.75 -30.95 2.52
N TYR A 256 -21.05 -31.36 1.46
CA TYR A 256 -20.44 -30.43 0.53
C TYR A 256 -21.49 -29.61 -0.22
N SER A 257 -22.63 -30.20 -0.57
CA SER A 257 -23.77 -29.46 -1.14
C SER A 257 -24.38 -28.46 -0.16
N GLU A 258 -24.42 -28.76 1.14
CA GLU A 258 -24.86 -27.81 2.17
C GLU A 258 -23.89 -26.62 2.28
N VAL A 259 -22.58 -26.87 2.25
CA VAL A 259 -21.57 -25.82 2.20
C VAL A 259 -21.70 -24.98 0.93
N VAL A 260 -21.77 -25.61 -0.25
CA VAL A 260 -21.75 -24.92 -1.55
C VAL A 260 -23.08 -24.22 -1.87
N LEU A 261 -24.22 -24.87 -1.64
CA LEU A 261 -25.53 -24.38 -2.05
C LEU A 261 -26.23 -23.58 -0.96
N GLN A 262 -25.96 -23.88 0.31
CA GLN A 262 -26.59 -23.17 1.43
C GLN A 262 -25.63 -22.17 2.10
N ASN A 263 -24.35 -22.15 1.69
CA ASN A 263 -23.31 -21.33 2.32
C ASN A 263 -23.22 -21.56 3.84
N LYS A 264 -23.53 -22.78 4.28
CA LYS A 264 -23.43 -23.14 5.69
C LYS A 264 -21.96 -23.25 6.07
N PRO A 265 -21.54 -22.69 7.22
CA PRO A 265 -20.20 -22.92 7.73
C PRO A 265 -20.01 -24.42 7.93
N TYR A 266 -18.87 -24.93 7.48
CA TYR A 266 -18.48 -26.30 7.75
C TYR A 266 -18.14 -26.44 9.24
N ALA A 267 -18.58 -27.51 9.88
CA ALA A 267 -18.65 -27.58 11.34
C ALA A 267 -17.29 -27.75 12.04
N SER A 268 -16.19 -27.95 11.30
CA SER A 268 -14.87 -27.88 11.89
C SER A 268 -14.62 -26.44 12.36
N ASN A 269 -14.23 -26.26 13.62
CA ASN A 269 -14.09 -24.97 14.31
C ASN A 269 -13.01 -24.02 13.71
N SER A 270 -12.57 -24.21 12.47
CA SER A 270 -11.58 -23.35 11.84
C SER A 270 -12.25 -22.16 11.12
N ASP A 271 -11.66 -20.98 11.30
CA ASP A 271 -11.99 -19.78 10.51
C ASP A 271 -11.79 -20.01 8.99
N ASP A 272 -11.07 -21.06 8.60
CA ASP A 272 -10.81 -21.48 7.21
C ASP A 272 -12.06 -21.97 6.46
N THR A 273 -13.17 -22.22 7.16
CA THR A 273 -14.44 -22.67 6.57
C THR A 273 -15.20 -21.55 5.85
N LYS A 274 -14.75 -20.28 5.99
CA LYS A 274 -15.36 -19.14 5.31
C LYS A 274 -15.10 -19.20 3.80
N PRO A 275 -16.06 -18.76 2.97
CA PRO A 275 -15.87 -18.66 1.52
C PRO A 275 -14.62 -17.82 1.20
N ARG A 276 -13.72 -18.38 0.39
CA ARG A 276 -12.55 -17.65 -0.10
C ARG A 276 -12.96 -16.81 -1.29
N TRP A 277 -13.13 -15.51 -1.06
CA TRP A 277 -13.54 -14.56 -2.10
C TRP A 277 -12.50 -14.46 -3.21
N ARG A 278 -12.95 -14.63 -4.46
CA ARG A 278 -12.09 -14.40 -5.64
C ARG A 278 -12.20 -12.96 -6.12
N HIS A 279 -13.42 -12.57 -6.47
CA HIS A 279 -13.69 -11.28 -7.09
C HIS A 279 -15.08 -10.80 -6.72
N VAL A 280 -15.23 -9.49 -6.57
CA VAL A 280 -16.51 -8.80 -6.60
C VAL A 280 -16.49 -7.88 -7.80
N LYS A 281 -17.54 -7.91 -8.62
CA LYS A 281 -17.63 -7.13 -9.85
C LYS A 281 -18.93 -6.35 -9.86
N ALA A 282 -18.89 -5.09 -10.25
CA ALA A 282 -20.05 -4.25 -10.48
C ALA A 282 -20.19 -3.96 -11.98
N ALA A 283 -21.39 -4.06 -12.53
CA ALA A 283 -21.68 -3.83 -13.94
C ALA A 283 -23.11 -3.29 -14.12
N LYS A 284 -23.49 -2.98 -15.36
CA LYS A 284 -24.86 -2.60 -15.75
C LYS A 284 -25.40 -1.43 -14.93
N PHE A 285 -24.71 -0.31 -15.04
CA PHE A 285 -24.92 0.84 -14.20
C PHE A 285 -26.15 1.67 -14.65
N VAL A 286 -26.91 2.18 -13.68
CA VAL A 286 -27.96 3.18 -13.89
C VAL A 286 -27.57 4.41 -13.09
N GLY A 287 -27.14 5.48 -13.77
CA GLY A 287 -26.72 6.73 -13.12
C GLY A 287 -27.88 7.38 -12.37
N LEU A 288 -27.66 7.73 -11.09
CA LEU A 288 -28.60 8.49 -10.27
C LEU A 288 -28.24 9.97 -10.24
N THR A 289 -26.96 10.30 -10.08
CA THR A 289 -26.43 11.66 -10.19
C THR A 289 -24.97 11.63 -10.63
N GLY A 290 -24.53 12.67 -11.33
CA GLY A 290 -23.20 12.74 -11.89
C GLY A 290 -23.02 11.86 -13.14
N GLN A 291 -21.77 11.54 -13.47
CA GLN A 291 -21.46 10.68 -14.61
C GLN A 291 -21.38 9.23 -14.16
N CYS A 292 -22.12 8.38 -14.85
CA CYS A 292 -22.01 6.93 -14.72
C CYS A 292 -20.57 6.49 -15.00
N PRO A 293 -20.02 5.48 -14.30
CA PRO A 293 -18.74 4.92 -14.65
C PRO A 293 -18.73 4.55 -16.14
N LEU A 294 -17.70 4.98 -16.87
CA LEU A 294 -17.58 4.72 -18.31
C LEU A 294 -17.26 3.26 -18.62
N GLU A 295 -16.92 2.47 -17.60
CA GLU A 295 -16.60 1.07 -17.80
C GLU A 295 -17.82 0.18 -17.66
N PRO A 296 -17.99 -0.80 -18.56
CA PRO A 296 -19.11 -1.72 -18.48
C PRO A 296 -19.02 -2.66 -17.26
N MET A 297 -17.83 -2.84 -16.71
CA MET A 297 -17.55 -3.73 -15.59
C MET A 297 -16.39 -3.21 -14.74
N LEU A 298 -16.60 -3.16 -13.43
CA LEU A 298 -15.65 -2.70 -12.43
C LEU A 298 -15.35 -3.85 -11.47
N VAL A 299 -14.09 -4.17 -11.24
CA VAL A 299 -13.69 -5.09 -10.15
C VAL A 299 -13.63 -4.28 -8.86
N LEU A 300 -14.38 -4.68 -7.84
CA LEU A 300 -14.38 -4.08 -6.51
C LEU A 300 -13.49 -4.88 -5.56
N GLN A 301 -12.69 -4.18 -4.77
CA GLN A 301 -11.98 -4.74 -3.63
C GLN A 301 -12.93 -4.88 -2.43
N MET A 302 -12.60 -5.76 -1.47
CA MET A 302 -13.47 -5.95 -0.30
C MET A 302 -13.57 -4.72 0.61
N ASN A 303 -12.49 -3.94 0.71
CA ASN A 303 -12.50 -2.65 1.40
C ASN A 303 -13.27 -1.54 0.65
N GLU A 304 -13.60 -1.74 -0.63
CA GLU A 304 -14.51 -0.86 -1.39
C GLU A 304 -15.98 -1.22 -1.14
N LEU A 305 -16.28 -2.35 -0.49
CA LEU A 305 -17.65 -2.67 -0.06
C LEU A 305 -17.90 -2.10 1.33
N LEU A 306 -18.97 -1.31 1.47
CA LEU A 306 -19.40 -0.78 2.79
C LEU A 306 -20.09 -1.84 3.65
N HIS A 307 -20.32 -3.03 3.10
CA HIS A 307 -20.84 -4.17 3.83
C HIS A 307 -19.75 -5.22 3.94
N ASN A 308 -19.69 -5.85 5.12
CA ASN A 308 -18.75 -6.92 5.38
C ASN A 308 -19.19 -8.23 4.69
N GLU A 309 -18.34 -9.25 4.77
CA GLU A 309 -18.60 -10.57 4.19
C GLU A 309 -19.89 -11.22 4.71
N ALA A 310 -20.35 -10.84 5.91
CA ALA A 310 -21.58 -11.35 6.49
C ALA A 310 -22.82 -10.97 5.66
N TYR A 311 -22.77 -9.91 4.85
CA TYR A 311 -23.85 -9.60 3.91
C TYR A 311 -24.08 -10.73 2.88
N PHE A 312 -23.03 -11.47 2.53
CA PHE A 312 -23.12 -12.63 1.63
C PHE A 312 -23.22 -13.98 2.36
N SER A 313 -23.49 -13.97 3.68
CA SER A 313 -23.66 -15.19 4.47
C SER A 313 -24.82 -16.08 4.01
N GLY A 314 -25.82 -15.50 3.33
CA GLY A 314 -26.92 -16.28 2.75
C GLY A 314 -26.50 -17.15 1.55
N PRO A 315 -27.38 -18.08 1.10
CA PRO A 315 -27.09 -18.98 0.00
C PRO A 315 -26.73 -18.22 -1.29
N PRO A 316 -25.76 -18.72 -2.09
CA PRO A 316 -25.45 -18.14 -3.39
C PRO A 316 -26.65 -18.26 -4.32
N ASN A 317 -26.73 -17.34 -5.30
CA ASN A 317 -27.74 -17.42 -6.35
C ASN A 317 -27.45 -18.58 -7.30
N ARG A 318 -26.17 -18.92 -7.48
CA ARG A 318 -25.72 -19.99 -8.36
C ARG A 318 -24.43 -20.60 -7.82
N ALA A 319 -24.32 -21.92 -7.87
CA ALA A 319 -23.05 -22.62 -7.72
C ALA A 319 -22.71 -23.32 -9.04
N VAL A 320 -21.50 -23.11 -9.55
CA VAL A 320 -21.05 -23.68 -10.83
C VAL A 320 -19.86 -24.58 -10.58
N ALA A 321 -19.97 -25.86 -10.95
CA ALA A 321 -18.85 -26.78 -10.90
C ALA A 321 -17.79 -26.37 -11.94
N ASN A 322 -16.57 -26.11 -11.49
CA ASN A 322 -15.43 -25.92 -12.38
C ASN A 322 -14.85 -27.29 -12.74
N LYS A 323 -15.20 -27.79 -13.93
CA LYS A 323 -14.78 -29.10 -14.45
C LYS A 323 -13.27 -29.33 -14.44
N HIS A 324 -12.46 -28.27 -14.50
CA HIS A 324 -11.00 -28.40 -14.56
C HIS A 324 -10.34 -28.52 -13.19
N ALA A 325 -11.03 -28.14 -12.12
CA ALA A 325 -10.43 -28.03 -10.79
C ALA A 325 -11.18 -28.82 -9.72
N ASP A 326 -12.28 -29.49 -10.06
CA ASP A 326 -13.20 -30.16 -9.11
C ASP A 326 -13.64 -29.26 -7.94
N ILE A 327 -13.71 -27.95 -8.19
CA ILE A 327 -14.09 -26.92 -7.21
C ILE A 327 -15.36 -26.24 -7.69
N TYR A 328 -16.28 -25.96 -6.76
CA TYR A 328 -17.44 -25.14 -7.06
C TYR A 328 -17.11 -23.65 -6.94
N ILE A 329 -17.63 -22.86 -7.87
CA ILE A 329 -17.61 -21.40 -7.80
C ILE A 329 -19.00 -20.96 -7.36
N MET A 330 -19.09 -20.41 -6.16
CA MET A 330 -20.31 -19.79 -5.63
C MET A 330 -20.44 -18.38 -6.17
N GLN A 331 -21.64 -18.00 -6.60
CA GLN A 331 -21.94 -16.70 -7.18
C GLN A 331 -23.14 -16.05 -6.51
N TRP A 332 -22.95 -14.84 -6.01
CA TRP A 332 -24.00 -13.96 -5.51
C TRP A 332 -24.25 -12.85 -6.51
N ARG A 333 -25.51 -12.61 -6.83
CA ARG A 333 -26.00 -11.49 -7.64
C ARG A 333 -26.80 -10.58 -6.72
N ARG A 334 -26.39 -9.33 -6.64
CA ARG A 334 -26.94 -8.31 -5.74
C ARG A 334 -26.96 -6.98 -6.47
N VAL A 335 -27.54 -5.98 -5.82
CA VAL A 335 -27.59 -4.61 -6.32
C VAL A 335 -26.89 -3.75 -5.29
N GLY A 336 -26.14 -2.74 -5.74
CA GLY A 336 -25.50 -1.78 -4.86
C GLY A 336 -25.59 -0.36 -5.41
N LEU A 337 -25.47 0.61 -4.52
CA LEU A 337 -25.19 2.01 -4.85
C LEU A 337 -23.68 2.17 -4.92
N LEU A 338 -23.17 2.30 -6.14
CA LEU A 338 -21.79 2.66 -6.39
C LEU A 338 -21.65 4.18 -6.29
N VAL A 339 -20.78 4.62 -5.39
CA VAL A 339 -20.50 6.03 -5.11
C VAL A 339 -19.03 6.29 -5.38
N SER A 340 -18.70 7.41 -6.03
CA SER A 340 -17.31 7.85 -6.19
C SER A 340 -17.18 9.37 -6.19
N PRO A 341 -16.11 9.97 -5.63
CA PRO A 341 -15.88 11.40 -5.74
C PRO A 341 -15.62 11.83 -7.19
N ARG A 342 -16.18 12.97 -7.60
CA ARG A 342 -15.99 13.52 -8.95
C ARG A 342 -14.55 13.92 -9.21
N SER A 343 -13.88 14.45 -8.20
CA SER A 343 -12.44 14.76 -8.20
C SER A 343 -11.57 13.54 -8.50
N MET A 344 -12.06 12.35 -8.20
CA MET A 344 -11.38 11.09 -8.42
C MET A 344 -11.70 10.42 -9.77
N ARG A 345 -12.58 10.99 -10.61
CA ARG A 345 -13.00 10.39 -11.90
C ARG A 345 -11.84 10.01 -12.81
N LEU A 346 -10.84 10.88 -12.96
CA LEU A 346 -9.70 10.62 -13.85
C LEU A 346 -8.86 9.45 -13.33
N ARG A 347 -8.56 9.45 -12.02
CA ARG A 347 -7.84 8.35 -11.35
C ARG A 347 -8.65 7.05 -11.38
N ASN A 348 -9.96 7.11 -11.19
CA ASN A 348 -10.88 5.98 -11.33
C ASN A 348 -10.80 5.37 -12.73
N ARG A 349 -10.88 6.22 -13.75
CA ARG A 349 -10.86 5.82 -15.16
C ARG A 349 -9.53 5.18 -15.57
N ILE A 350 -8.42 5.65 -14.99
CA ILE A 350 -7.09 5.09 -15.20
C ILE A 350 -6.93 3.76 -14.46
N HIS A 351 -7.41 3.68 -13.22
CA HIS A 351 -7.36 2.45 -12.43
C HIS A 351 -8.13 1.32 -13.11
N SER A 352 -9.31 1.66 -13.63
CA SER A 352 -10.27 0.69 -14.13
C SER A 352 -9.85 0.07 -15.48
N ASN A 353 -9.20 0.85 -16.36
CA ASN A 353 -8.63 0.34 -17.62
C ASN A 353 -7.41 1.14 -18.07
N LEU A 354 -6.31 0.90 -17.36
CA LEU A 354 -5.02 1.51 -17.62
C LEU A 354 -4.59 1.33 -19.09
N ALA A 355 -4.69 0.11 -19.64
CA ALA A 355 -4.27 -0.17 -21.00
C ALA A 355 -5.02 0.72 -22.02
N ARG A 356 -6.35 0.83 -21.89
CA ARG A 356 -7.16 1.69 -22.76
C ARG A 356 -6.84 3.18 -22.56
N GLN A 357 -6.60 3.63 -21.33
CA GLN A 357 -6.21 5.02 -21.08
C GLN A 357 -4.80 5.33 -21.61
N THR A 358 -3.86 4.38 -21.55
CA THR A 358 -2.54 4.53 -22.15
C THR A 358 -2.62 4.57 -23.68
N VAL A 359 -3.43 3.72 -24.31
CA VAL A 359 -3.70 3.79 -25.76
C VAL A 359 -4.35 5.13 -26.11
N ARG A 360 -5.32 5.60 -25.32
CA ARG A 360 -5.96 6.91 -25.56
C ARG A 360 -4.98 8.07 -25.42
N LEU A 361 -4.08 8.01 -24.44
CA LEU A 361 -2.98 8.98 -24.31
C LEU A 361 -2.10 8.94 -25.56
N HIS A 362 -1.69 7.74 -25.99
CA HIS A 362 -0.91 7.57 -27.21
C HIS A 362 -1.63 8.13 -28.44
N ASP A 363 -2.92 7.85 -28.63
CA ASP A 363 -3.70 8.34 -29.77
C ASP A 363 -3.85 9.86 -29.76
N LYS A 364 -4.09 10.48 -28.59
CA LYS A 364 -4.13 11.93 -28.45
C LYS A 364 -2.76 12.59 -28.72
N LEU A 365 -1.66 11.92 -28.36
CA LEU A 365 -0.31 12.36 -28.69
C LEU A 365 0.00 12.16 -30.19
N ALA A 366 -0.52 11.10 -30.79
CA ALA A 366 -0.32 10.74 -32.19
C ALA A 366 -1.12 11.61 -33.16
N GLN A 367 -2.32 12.06 -32.79
CA GLN A 367 -3.15 12.97 -33.59
C GLN A 367 -2.50 14.34 -33.86
N GLY A 368 -1.44 14.70 -33.12
CA GLY A 368 -0.60 15.87 -33.41
C GLY A 368 0.48 15.65 -34.48
N LEU A 369 0.60 14.45 -35.05
CA LEU A 369 1.69 14.06 -35.96
C LEU A 369 1.15 13.46 -37.28
N GLN A 370 1.93 13.59 -38.36
CA GLN A 370 1.59 13.07 -39.69
C GLN A 370 1.43 11.53 -39.68
N PRO A 371 0.43 10.98 -40.39
CA PRO A 371 -0.08 9.62 -40.21
C PRO A 371 0.85 8.46 -40.61
N ASP A 372 1.89 8.70 -41.42
CA ASP A 372 2.59 7.63 -42.15
C ASP A 372 3.54 6.73 -41.30
N SER A 373 3.64 6.92 -39.98
CA SER A 373 4.61 6.18 -39.12
C SER A 373 4.04 5.44 -37.91
N LEU A 374 2.72 5.48 -37.67
CA LEU A 374 2.17 5.26 -36.32
C LEU A 374 1.43 3.92 -36.08
N GLU A 375 0.97 3.20 -37.11
CA GLU A 375 0.08 2.03 -36.92
C GLU A 375 0.71 0.83 -36.19
N ILE A 376 2.03 0.66 -36.23
CA ILE A 376 2.71 -0.54 -35.68
C ILE A 376 3.01 -0.41 -34.16
N SER A 377 3.09 0.82 -33.64
CA SER A 377 3.54 1.10 -32.27
C SER A 377 2.41 1.01 -31.22
N SER A 378 1.19 1.41 -31.59
CA SER A 378 0.00 1.41 -30.72
C SER A 378 -0.48 -0.01 -30.38
N LEU A 379 -0.44 -0.94 -31.35
CA LEU A 379 -0.83 -2.35 -31.15
C LEU A 379 0.14 -3.11 -30.22
N ARG A 380 1.44 -2.83 -30.30
CA ARG A 380 2.45 -3.48 -29.44
C ARG A 380 2.41 -3.00 -28.00
N LEU A 381 2.11 -1.72 -27.78
CA LEU A 381 1.98 -1.14 -26.43
C LEU A 381 0.72 -1.67 -25.73
N ALA A 382 -0.41 -1.75 -26.44
CA ALA A 382 -1.66 -2.32 -25.92
C ALA A 382 -1.51 -3.81 -25.54
N ALA A 383 -0.82 -4.59 -26.37
CA ALA A 383 -0.54 -6.01 -26.11
C ALA A 383 0.42 -6.23 -24.93
N ALA A 384 1.41 -5.35 -24.73
CA ALA A 384 2.35 -5.44 -23.62
C ALA A 384 1.73 -5.08 -22.26
N MET A 385 0.68 -4.25 -22.24
CA MET A 385 0.00 -3.81 -21.00
C MET A 385 -1.22 -4.66 -20.65
N SER A 386 -1.75 -5.41 -21.61
CA SER A 386 -2.81 -6.38 -21.40
C SER A 386 -2.17 -7.69 -20.97
N GLY A 387 -1.97 -7.92 -19.66
CA GLY A 387 -1.76 -9.29 -19.15
C GLY A 387 -2.88 -10.22 -19.65
N PRO A 388 -2.79 -11.56 -19.48
CA PRO A 388 -3.70 -12.51 -20.12
C PRO A 388 -5.15 -12.29 -19.67
N GLN A 389 -5.87 -11.43 -20.39
CA GLN A 389 -7.30 -11.26 -20.27
C GLN A 389 -7.93 -12.41 -21.06
N GLY A 390 -8.23 -13.50 -20.35
CA GLY A 390 -9.01 -14.60 -20.91
C GLY A 390 -10.33 -14.08 -21.46
N GLY A 391 -10.69 -14.50 -22.68
CA GLY A 391 -11.98 -14.21 -23.30
C GLY A 391 -13.11 -14.86 -22.51
N TRP A 392 -13.76 -14.09 -21.63
CA TRP A 392 -14.89 -14.55 -20.81
C TRP A 392 -16.27 -14.31 -21.46
N LEU A 393 -16.36 -13.47 -22.50
CA LEU A 393 -17.65 -13.12 -23.12
C LEU A 393 -18.18 -14.14 -24.14
N ALA A 394 -17.41 -15.17 -24.50
CA ALA A 394 -17.77 -16.09 -25.59
C ALA A 394 -18.34 -17.45 -25.16
N HIS A 395 -18.39 -17.79 -23.86
CA HIS A 395 -18.59 -19.19 -23.44
C HIS A 395 -19.91 -19.52 -22.70
N GLU A 396 -20.87 -18.59 -22.58
CA GLU A 396 -22.11 -18.82 -21.81
C GLU A 396 -23.38 -19.07 -22.67
N SER A 397 -23.25 -19.52 -23.92
CA SER A 397 -24.37 -20.06 -24.69
C SER A 397 -24.23 -21.57 -24.93
N MET A 398 -24.60 -22.41 -23.96
CA MET A 398 -25.08 -23.78 -24.22
C MET A 398 -25.84 -24.29 -22.99
N GLY A 399 -27.16 -24.42 -23.14
CA GLY A 399 -28.04 -25.00 -22.14
C GLY A 399 -27.90 -26.51 -22.07
N TYR A 400 -28.14 -27.08 -20.89
CA TYR A 400 -28.87 -28.33 -20.64
C TYR A 400 -28.94 -28.54 -19.12
N PHE A 401 -30.15 -28.44 -18.56
CA PHE A 401 -30.75 -29.42 -17.64
C PHE A 401 -32.22 -28.99 -17.42
N GLN A 402 -33.15 -29.91 -17.74
CA GLN A 402 -34.57 -29.77 -17.51
C GLN A 402 -34.90 -30.08 -16.05
N GLY A 403 -35.72 -29.21 -15.43
CA GLY A 403 -36.27 -29.37 -14.08
C GLY A 403 -36.52 -28.02 -13.42
N SER A 404 -37.71 -27.45 -13.61
CA SER A 404 -38.22 -26.25 -12.90
C SER A 404 -39.12 -26.66 -11.71
N PRO A 405 -39.48 -25.79 -10.74
CA PRO A 405 -39.37 -24.31 -10.76
C PRO A 405 -38.80 -23.65 -9.49
N ALA A 406 -38.06 -22.56 -9.70
CA ALA A 406 -38.14 -21.32 -8.92
C ALA A 406 -37.78 -20.18 -9.89
N ASP A 407 -38.59 -19.13 -9.90
CA ASP A 407 -38.65 -18.04 -10.89
C ASP A 407 -37.35 -17.72 -11.65
N ARG A 408 -37.36 -18.03 -12.95
CA ARG A 408 -36.30 -17.73 -13.91
C ARG A 408 -36.22 -16.22 -14.17
N ALA A 409 -35.27 -15.56 -13.53
CA ALA A 409 -34.71 -14.31 -14.01
C ALA A 409 -33.65 -14.62 -15.11
N ASP A 410 -34.10 -15.08 -16.28
CA ASP A 410 -33.23 -15.46 -17.42
C ASP A 410 -32.73 -14.25 -18.25
N GLY A 411 -32.89 -13.01 -17.76
CA GLY A 411 -32.53 -11.79 -18.52
C GLY A 411 -31.06 -11.36 -18.45
N PHE A 412 -30.20 -12.05 -17.70
CA PHE A 412 -28.88 -11.51 -17.33
C PHE A 412 -27.76 -11.76 -18.35
N ASP A 413 -27.92 -12.73 -19.24
CA ASP A 413 -26.87 -13.17 -20.19
C ASP A 413 -26.98 -12.49 -21.57
N SER A 414 -27.86 -11.49 -21.72
CA SER A 414 -27.89 -10.68 -22.94
C SER A 414 -26.58 -9.89 -23.09
N PRO A 415 -25.90 -9.99 -24.26
CA PRO A 415 -24.74 -9.15 -24.54
C PRO A 415 -25.15 -7.69 -24.43
N LEU A 416 -24.34 -6.91 -23.71
CA LEU A 416 -24.53 -5.47 -23.56
C LEU A 416 -24.60 -4.83 -24.94
N GLN A 417 -25.77 -4.28 -25.32
CA GLN A 417 -25.79 -3.27 -26.36
C GLN A 417 -25.02 -2.06 -25.81
N GLU A 418 -23.87 -1.77 -26.41
CA GLU A 418 -23.11 -0.54 -26.14
C GLU A 418 -24.01 0.66 -26.44
N THR A 419 -24.62 1.21 -25.41
CA THR A 419 -25.23 2.54 -25.48
C THR A 419 -24.12 3.53 -25.82
N ALA A 420 -24.39 4.44 -26.76
CA ALA A 420 -23.44 5.44 -27.25
C ALA A 420 -22.59 6.02 -26.11
N VAL A 421 -21.26 5.96 -26.27
CA VAL A 421 -20.28 6.43 -25.29
C VAL A 421 -20.58 7.90 -24.97
N PRO A 422 -20.94 8.24 -23.72
CA PRO A 422 -21.17 9.63 -23.33
C PRO A 422 -19.89 10.45 -23.51
N ASP A 423 -20.05 11.73 -23.82
CA ASP A 423 -19.02 12.72 -24.16
C ASP A 423 -17.60 12.42 -23.65
N GLU A 424 -16.64 12.50 -24.57
CA GLU A 424 -15.22 12.45 -24.25
C GLU A 424 -14.88 13.47 -23.17
N LEU A 425 -14.43 13.00 -22.01
CA LEU A 425 -13.74 13.85 -21.03
C LEU A 425 -12.66 14.66 -21.76
N GLN A 426 -12.86 15.99 -21.78
CA GLN A 426 -11.92 16.98 -22.28
C GLN A 426 -10.79 17.13 -21.25
N VAL A 427 -9.92 16.14 -21.18
CA VAL A 427 -8.72 16.15 -20.34
C VAL A 427 -7.53 16.33 -21.27
N SER A 428 -6.63 17.24 -20.90
CA SER A 428 -5.41 17.44 -21.70
C SER A 428 -4.54 16.18 -21.70
N PRO A 429 -3.72 15.94 -22.75
CA PRO A 429 -2.78 14.82 -22.75
C PRO A 429 -1.84 14.82 -21.53
N TRP A 430 -1.50 16.00 -21.01
CA TRP A 430 -0.63 16.15 -19.85
C TRP A 430 -1.30 15.72 -18.53
N GLU A 431 -2.52 16.17 -18.25
CA GLU A 431 -3.28 15.75 -17.06
C GLU A 431 -3.52 14.24 -17.06
N LEU A 432 -3.78 13.65 -18.23
CA LEU A 432 -3.92 12.20 -18.39
C LEU A 432 -2.59 11.48 -18.12
N ALA A 433 -1.46 12.03 -18.59
CA ALA A 433 -0.13 11.48 -18.32
C ALA A 433 0.26 11.57 -16.85
N GLU A 434 0.02 12.69 -16.17
CA GLU A 434 0.27 12.86 -14.73
C GLU A 434 -0.57 11.90 -13.89
N ALA A 435 -1.86 11.76 -14.22
CA ALA A 435 -2.74 10.85 -13.50
C ALA A 435 -2.37 9.37 -13.76
N ILE A 436 -1.92 9.02 -14.98
CA ILE A 436 -1.36 7.70 -15.29
C ILE A 436 -0.06 7.50 -14.50
N ALA A 437 0.80 8.51 -14.41
CA ALA A 437 2.05 8.44 -13.70
C ALA A 437 1.86 8.25 -12.18
N ALA A 438 0.95 9.02 -11.57
CA ALA A 438 0.59 8.89 -10.16
C ALA A 438 0.00 7.51 -9.85
N TYR A 439 -0.83 6.98 -10.77
CA TYR A 439 -1.37 5.63 -10.64
C TYR A 439 -0.29 4.53 -10.81
N LEU A 440 0.62 4.71 -11.76
CA LEU A 440 1.68 3.77 -12.11
C LEU A 440 2.92 3.85 -11.22
N ALA A 441 2.92 4.65 -10.16
CA ALA A 441 4.02 4.65 -9.19
C ALA A 441 4.33 3.24 -8.64
N GLY A 442 3.39 2.27 -8.75
CA GLY A 442 3.60 0.84 -8.47
C GLY A 442 4.04 -0.05 -9.66
N ASN A 443 4.02 0.43 -10.91
CA ASN A 443 4.49 -0.30 -12.11
C ASN A 443 5.34 0.62 -13.01
N LEU A 444 6.49 0.96 -12.44
CA LEU A 444 7.46 1.94 -12.89
C LEU A 444 8.07 1.71 -14.28
N SER A 445 8.24 0.44 -14.70
CA SER A 445 8.97 0.14 -15.94
C SER A 445 8.25 0.61 -17.20
N THR A 446 6.92 0.51 -17.20
CA THR A 446 6.05 0.98 -18.29
C THR A 446 6.02 2.50 -18.33
N LEU A 447 6.03 3.13 -17.15
CA LEU A 447 5.97 4.58 -16.97
C LEU A 447 7.24 5.26 -17.51
N MET A 448 8.42 4.73 -17.20
CA MET A 448 9.69 5.27 -17.72
C MET A 448 9.84 5.05 -19.22
N ARG A 449 9.29 3.96 -19.77
CA ARG A 449 9.27 3.75 -21.23
C ARG A 449 8.34 4.75 -21.93
N LEU A 450 7.18 5.05 -21.33
CA LEU A 450 6.26 6.10 -21.78
C LEU A 450 6.90 7.49 -21.68
N GLY A 451 7.47 7.85 -20.53
CA GLY A 451 8.14 9.14 -20.34
C GLY A 451 9.35 9.34 -21.25
N ALA A 452 10.00 8.26 -21.69
CA ALA A 452 11.11 8.29 -22.64
C ALA A 452 10.69 8.18 -24.11
N THR A 453 9.38 8.09 -24.43
CA THR A 453 8.97 8.19 -25.85
C THR A 453 9.13 9.63 -26.32
N GLN A 454 9.61 9.78 -27.55
CA GLN A 454 9.78 11.10 -28.18
C GLN A 454 8.49 11.95 -28.14
N GLN A 455 7.33 11.28 -28.11
CA GLN A 455 6.00 11.89 -28.08
C GLN A 455 5.71 12.63 -26.76
N LEU A 456 6.06 12.05 -25.61
CA LEU A 456 5.86 12.69 -24.30
C LEU A 456 6.95 13.72 -24.01
N THR A 457 8.18 13.45 -24.43
CA THR A 457 9.28 14.42 -24.32
C THR A 457 9.05 15.64 -25.23
N GLY A 458 8.45 15.48 -26.42
CA GLY A 458 8.19 16.61 -27.33
C GLY A 458 7.23 17.66 -26.76
N LEU A 459 6.41 17.30 -25.78
CA LEU A 459 5.53 18.22 -25.07
C LEU A 459 6.30 18.86 -23.91
N LYS A 460 6.86 20.05 -24.14
CA LYS A 460 7.46 20.84 -23.06
C LYS A 460 6.35 21.27 -22.08
N PRO A 461 6.31 20.74 -20.85
CA PRO A 461 5.30 21.16 -19.89
C PRO A 461 5.53 22.64 -19.52
N PRO A 462 4.48 23.41 -19.23
CA PRO A 462 4.64 24.76 -18.70
C PRO A 462 5.20 24.68 -17.27
N GLY A 463 6.50 24.96 -17.09
CA GLY A 463 7.16 25.13 -15.78
C GLY A 463 8.02 23.96 -15.29
N ASP A 464 8.45 24.03 -14.02
CA ASP A 464 9.21 22.99 -13.33
C ASP A 464 8.33 21.74 -13.13
N SER A 465 8.49 20.79 -14.05
CA SER A 465 7.70 19.56 -14.06
C SER A 465 8.01 18.69 -12.84
N ILE A 466 7.02 18.52 -11.95
CA ILE A 466 7.03 17.56 -10.82
C ILE A 466 7.22 16.11 -11.31
N LEU A 467 6.97 15.86 -12.60
CA LEU A 467 7.05 14.53 -13.20
C LEU A 467 8.47 13.96 -13.15
N VAL A 468 9.50 14.71 -13.56
CA VAL A 468 10.89 14.18 -13.63
C VAL A 468 11.38 13.74 -12.24
N PRO A 469 11.28 14.55 -11.17
CA PRO A 469 11.66 14.12 -9.83
C PRO A 469 10.82 12.94 -9.32
N SER A 470 9.52 12.92 -9.61
CA SER A 470 8.61 11.85 -9.17
C SER A 470 8.92 10.52 -9.86
N LEU A 471 9.24 10.55 -11.15
CA LEU A 471 9.64 9.37 -11.92
C LEU A 471 10.99 8.84 -11.47
N LEU A 472 11.96 9.72 -11.21
CA LEU A 472 13.26 9.31 -10.69
C LEU A 472 13.15 8.75 -9.27
N LYS A 473 12.34 9.36 -8.40
CA LYS A 473 12.08 8.86 -7.04
C LYS A 473 11.35 7.52 -7.04
N ALA A 474 10.36 7.35 -7.92
CA ALA A 474 9.72 6.06 -8.11
C ALA A 474 10.74 5.06 -8.67
N ALA A 475 11.66 5.52 -9.53
CA ALA A 475 12.71 4.68 -10.11
C ALA A 475 13.68 4.12 -9.09
N THR A 476 14.09 4.97 -8.16
CA THR A 476 14.95 4.55 -7.06
C THR A 476 14.23 3.61 -6.10
N ALA A 477 12.95 3.82 -5.83
CA ALA A 477 12.15 3.00 -4.92
C ALA A 477 11.92 1.56 -5.42
N ALA A 478 11.81 1.32 -6.73
CA ALA A 478 11.50 -0.01 -7.26
C ALA A 478 12.72 -0.91 -7.51
N PHE A 479 13.94 -0.46 -7.17
CA PHE A 479 15.19 -1.18 -7.37
C PHE A 479 15.52 -1.60 -8.83
N ALA A 480 14.74 -1.19 -9.83
CA ALA A 480 14.87 -1.59 -11.24
C ALA A 480 15.89 -0.77 -12.06
N HIS A 481 16.99 -0.33 -11.43
CA HIS A 481 17.85 0.73 -11.94
C HIS A 481 18.57 0.39 -13.25
N SER A 482 19.11 -0.82 -13.41
CA SER A 482 19.84 -1.21 -14.63
C SER A 482 18.94 -1.24 -15.87
N MET A 483 17.70 -1.69 -15.73
CA MET A 483 16.74 -1.72 -16.83
C MET A 483 16.22 -0.32 -17.20
N LEU A 484 16.25 0.61 -16.26
CA LEU A 484 15.65 1.95 -16.42
C LEU A 484 16.66 3.04 -16.71
N ALA A 485 17.96 2.81 -16.48
CA ALA A 485 19.01 3.79 -16.72
C ALA A 485 18.95 4.40 -18.14
N PRO A 486 18.78 3.63 -19.24
CA PRO A 486 18.70 4.22 -20.57
C PRO A 486 17.48 5.14 -20.77
N ALA A 487 16.36 4.82 -20.12
CA ALA A 487 15.16 5.65 -20.18
C ALA A 487 15.31 6.91 -19.30
N ALA A 488 15.91 6.77 -18.11
CA ALA A 488 16.20 7.88 -17.21
C ALA A 488 17.20 8.87 -17.84
N ILE A 489 18.26 8.38 -18.47
CA ILE A 489 19.23 9.21 -19.20
C ILE A 489 18.51 10.02 -20.28
N ARG A 490 17.73 9.37 -21.16
CA ARG A 490 16.99 10.09 -22.22
C ARG A 490 16.05 11.15 -21.66
N LEU A 491 15.31 10.84 -20.60
CA LEU A 491 14.40 11.77 -19.94
C LEU A 491 15.17 12.97 -19.37
N LEU A 492 16.27 12.73 -18.65
CA LEU A 492 17.09 13.76 -18.01
C LEU A 492 17.80 14.65 -19.03
N GLN A 493 18.39 14.07 -20.07
CA GLN A 493 19.02 14.83 -21.18
C GLN A 493 17.99 15.70 -21.89
N HIS A 494 16.79 15.18 -22.15
CA HIS A 494 15.71 15.93 -22.76
C HIS A 494 15.32 17.15 -21.91
N HIS A 495 15.21 16.97 -20.60
CA HIS A 495 14.89 18.05 -19.66
C HIS A 495 16.11 18.86 -19.20
N ARG A 496 17.29 18.69 -19.81
CA ARG A 496 18.54 19.40 -19.48
C ARG A 496 18.91 19.31 -18.00
N TRP A 497 18.74 18.13 -17.38
CA TRP A 497 19.14 17.86 -16.00
C TRP A 497 18.53 18.85 -14.98
N PRO A 498 17.19 18.94 -14.88
CA PRO A 498 16.54 20.00 -14.11
C PRO A 498 16.97 19.95 -12.64
N ALA A 499 17.17 21.11 -12.02
CA ALA A 499 17.62 21.20 -10.62
C ALA A 499 16.72 20.42 -9.64
N SER A 500 15.42 20.29 -9.94
CA SER A 500 14.46 19.50 -9.17
C SER A 500 14.77 17.99 -9.13
N ALA A 501 15.56 17.46 -10.08
CA ALA A 501 15.97 16.06 -10.12
C ALA A 501 17.14 15.74 -9.15
N VAL A 502 17.88 16.75 -8.71
CA VAL A 502 19.10 16.61 -7.88
C VAL A 502 18.87 15.73 -6.63
N PRO A 503 17.80 15.92 -5.82
CA PRO A 503 17.58 15.08 -4.63
C PRO A 503 17.35 13.60 -4.97
N ALA A 504 16.71 13.30 -6.10
CA ALA A 504 16.49 11.92 -6.54
C ALA A 504 17.81 11.28 -7.04
N LEU A 505 18.64 12.05 -7.76
CA LEU A 505 19.95 11.61 -8.23
C LEU A 505 20.94 11.34 -7.08
N GLN A 506 20.88 12.10 -5.98
CA GLN A 506 21.66 11.84 -4.77
C GLN A 506 21.35 10.46 -4.15
N GLN A 507 20.17 9.91 -4.40
CA GLN A 507 19.71 8.62 -3.89
C GLN A 507 19.76 7.50 -4.94
N TRP A 508 20.31 7.76 -6.13
CA TRP A 508 20.23 6.83 -7.25
C TRP A 508 21.15 5.62 -7.11
N ALA A 509 22.41 5.82 -6.71
CA ALA A 509 23.34 4.73 -6.52
C ALA A 509 23.18 4.10 -5.13
N TYR A 510 23.19 2.77 -5.07
CA TYR A 510 23.06 1.97 -3.85
C TYR A 510 24.01 0.75 -3.94
N PRO A 511 24.30 0.03 -2.83
CA PRO A 511 25.35 -0.99 -2.78
C PRO A 511 24.91 -2.31 -3.43
N SER A 512 24.58 -2.26 -4.73
CA SER A 512 24.45 -3.40 -5.62
C SER A 512 25.16 -3.12 -6.93
N ARG A 513 25.59 -4.18 -7.63
CA ARG A 513 26.22 -4.06 -8.94
C ARG A 513 25.36 -3.27 -9.93
N SER A 514 24.07 -3.61 -10.05
CA SER A 514 23.15 -2.99 -11.01
C SER A 514 22.85 -1.52 -10.68
N GLY A 515 22.68 -1.20 -9.39
CA GLY A 515 22.53 0.17 -8.91
C GLY A 515 23.75 1.02 -9.22
N PHE A 516 24.94 0.49 -8.92
CA PHE A 516 26.19 1.19 -9.14
C PHE A 516 26.49 1.42 -10.63
N GLU A 517 26.38 0.37 -11.46
CA GLU A 517 26.57 0.48 -12.93
C GLU A 517 25.58 1.47 -13.56
N SER A 518 24.32 1.51 -13.09
CA SER A 518 23.34 2.49 -13.55
C SER A 518 23.70 3.93 -13.18
N GLY A 519 24.24 4.14 -11.96
CA GLY A 519 24.70 5.44 -11.50
C GLY A 519 25.91 5.92 -12.30
N LEU A 520 26.84 5.02 -12.66
CA LEU A 520 27.96 5.35 -13.54
C LEU A 520 27.51 5.77 -14.94
N ALA A 521 26.54 5.05 -15.52
CA ALA A 521 26.00 5.39 -16.84
C ALA A 521 25.33 6.78 -16.85
N LEU A 522 24.59 7.12 -15.78
CA LEU A 522 24.02 8.46 -15.61
C LEU A 522 25.11 9.51 -15.43
N LEU A 523 26.14 9.26 -14.61
CA LEU A 523 27.25 10.20 -14.41
C LEU A 523 28.01 10.46 -15.71
N GLU A 524 28.27 9.43 -16.49
CA GLU A 524 28.91 9.51 -17.81
C GLU A 524 28.08 10.37 -18.78
N ALA A 525 26.76 10.19 -18.80
CA ALA A 525 25.85 11.03 -19.58
C ALA A 525 25.80 12.49 -19.09
N CYS A 526 25.76 12.74 -17.77
CA CYS A 526 25.82 14.10 -17.22
C CYS A 526 27.10 14.83 -17.66
N LEU A 527 28.25 14.16 -17.57
CA LEU A 527 29.54 14.76 -17.92
C LEU A 527 29.63 15.05 -19.42
N ALA A 528 29.14 14.16 -20.28
CA ALA A 528 29.07 14.40 -21.72
C ALA A 528 28.17 15.61 -22.08
N ASP A 529 27.04 15.76 -21.39
CA ASP A 529 26.15 16.91 -21.56
C ASP A 529 26.78 18.19 -21.00
N ALA A 530 27.45 18.14 -19.84
CA ALA A 530 28.13 19.30 -19.25
C ALA A 530 29.26 19.84 -20.13
N GLU A 531 29.99 18.96 -20.82
CA GLU A 531 31.08 19.30 -21.75
C GLU A 531 30.57 19.90 -23.08
N SER A 532 29.38 19.49 -23.52
CA SER A 532 28.80 19.94 -24.79
C SER A 532 27.85 21.13 -24.65
N ALA A 533 27.27 21.34 -23.46
CA ALA A 533 26.38 22.46 -23.16
C ALA A 533 27.14 23.75 -22.83
N SER A 534 26.47 24.90 -22.98
CA SER A 534 27.00 26.20 -22.56
C SER A 534 26.04 26.90 -21.59
N GLY A 535 26.59 27.77 -20.72
CA GLY A 535 25.80 28.57 -19.79
C GLY A 535 25.09 27.75 -18.69
N GLN A 536 23.79 27.99 -18.53
CA GLN A 536 23.00 27.39 -17.45
C GLN A 536 22.88 25.86 -17.59
N ASP A 537 22.67 25.36 -18.81
CA ASP A 537 22.54 23.92 -19.07
C ASP A 537 23.79 23.14 -18.63
N SER A 538 24.98 23.71 -18.82
CA SER A 538 26.25 23.12 -18.33
C SER A 538 26.33 23.14 -16.79
N THR A 539 25.83 24.21 -16.17
CA THR A 539 25.78 24.35 -14.70
C THR A 539 24.83 23.32 -14.07
N ASP A 540 23.65 23.13 -14.66
CA ASP A 540 22.64 22.17 -14.21
C ASP A 540 23.13 20.72 -14.39
N ALA A 541 23.77 20.41 -15.53
CA ALA A 541 24.41 19.12 -15.76
C ALA A 541 25.55 18.83 -14.76
N LEU A 542 26.38 19.83 -14.43
CA LEU A 542 27.44 19.71 -13.40
C LEU A 542 26.86 19.52 -11.99
N ALA A 543 25.74 20.17 -11.66
CA ALA A 543 25.04 19.96 -10.39
C ALA A 543 24.50 18.53 -10.29
N ALA A 544 23.89 18.01 -11.36
CA ALA A 544 23.44 16.62 -11.45
C ALA A 544 24.61 15.62 -11.36
N ALA A 545 25.73 15.88 -12.05
CA ALA A 545 26.95 15.08 -11.96
C ALA A 545 27.50 15.05 -10.52
N SER A 546 27.49 16.18 -9.83
CA SER A 546 27.93 16.29 -8.43
C SER A 546 27.06 15.46 -7.48
N ALA A 547 25.75 15.48 -7.66
CA ALA A 547 24.82 14.64 -6.89
C ALA A 547 25.04 13.14 -7.11
N LEU A 548 25.21 12.72 -8.37
CA LEU A 548 25.51 11.32 -8.71
C LEU A 548 26.88 10.88 -8.18
N ALA A 549 27.89 11.74 -8.22
CA ALA A 549 29.21 11.46 -7.68
C ALA A 549 29.15 11.14 -6.18
N LEU A 550 28.45 11.98 -5.40
CA LEU A 550 28.23 11.74 -3.96
C LEU A 550 27.43 10.45 -3.71
N SER A 551 26.41 10.19 -4.53
CA SER A 551 25.62 8.96 -4.47
C SER A 551 26.49 7.71 -4.70
N LEU A 552 27.34 7.74 -5.72
CA LEU A 552 28.27 6.66 -6.07
C LEU A 552 29.32 6.45 -4.97
N ALA A 553 29.91 7.52 -4.42
CA ALA A 553 30.85 7.44 -3.31
C ALA A 553 30.20 6.82 -2.06
N LYS A 554 28.95 7.20 -1.76
CA LYS A 554 28.16 6.59 -0.69
C LYS A 554 27.92 5.10 -0.95
N ALA A 555 27.57 4.72 -2.19
CA ALA A 555 27.35 3.33 -2.56
C ALA A 555 28.64 2.49 -2.46
N LEU A 556 29.80 3.04 -2.86
CA LEU A 556 31.11 2.39 -2.65
C LEU A 556 31.37 2.13 -1.17
N ARG A 557 31.19 3.14 -0.32
CA ARG A 557 31.39 3.03 1.13
C ARG A 557 30.45 2.02 1.79
N GLN A 558 29.21 1.94 1.33
CA GLN A 558 28.28 0.92 1.81
C GLN A 558 28.64 -0.47 1.28
N GLY A 559 29.12 -0.56 0.03
CA GLY A 559 29.53 -1.80 -0.61
C GLY A 559 30.80 -2.43 -0.03
N SER A 560 31.66 -1.65 0.65
CA SER A 560 32.83 -2.18 1.37
C SER A 560 32.48 -2.83 2.71
N ALA A 561 31.27 -2.62 3.24
CA ALA A 561 30.87 -3.28 4.47
C ALA A 561 30.77 -4.81 4.26
N PRO A 562 31.12 -5.63 5.27
CA PRO A 562 31.15 -7.10 5.14
C PRO A 562 29.84 -7.72 4.61
N ALA A 563 28.69 -7.11 4.93
CA ALA A 563 27.37 -7.56 4.49
C ALA A 563 27.15 -7.47 2.97
N TYR A 564 27.89 -6.62 2.25
CA TYR A 564 27.72 -6.36 0.81
C TYR A 564 28.88 -6.84 -0.05
N GLN A 565 30.01 -7.22 0.56
CA GLN A 565 31.28 -7.51 -0.10
C GLN A 565 31.11 -8.50 -1.27
N TYR A 566 30.38 -9.62 -1.07
CA TYR A 566 30.17 -10.63 -2.13
C TYR A 566 29.49 -10.08 -3.39
N SER A 567 28.50 -9.19 -3.23
CA SER A 567 27.75 -8.60 -4.34
C SER A 567 28.48 -7.44 -5.04
N PHE A 568 29.53 -6.92 -4.40
CA PHE A 568 30.23 -5.71 -4.80
C PHE A 568 31.68 -5.96 -5.23
N THR A 569 32.21 -7.18 -5.06
CA THR A 569 33.56 -7.56 -5.50
C THR A 569 33.81 -7.23 -6.98
N SER A 570 32.85 -7.48 -7.87
CA SER A 570 33.01 -7.17 -9.30
C SER A 570 33.12 -5.67 -9.58
N VAL A 571 32.52 -4.83 -8.72
CA VAL A 571 32.64 -3.37 -8.82
C VAL A 571 34.04 -2.94 -8.44
N PHE A 572 34.60 -3.49 -7.35
CA PHE A 572 35.98 -3.20 -6.93
C PHE A 572 37.02 -3.70 -7.95
N GLN A 573 36.76 -4.83 -8.61
CA GLN A 573 37.59 -5.30 -9.73
C GLN A 573 37.64 -4.33 -10.91
N GLN A 574 36.64 -3.45 -11.06
CA GLN A 574 36.52 -2.47 -12.14
C GLN A 574 36.60 -1.02 -11.64
N ILE A 575 37.19 -0.79 -10.46
CA ILE A 575 37.17 0.50 -9.74
C ILE A 575 37.83 1.66 -10.48
N ALA A 576 38.67 1.36 -11.46
CA ALA A 576 39.34 2.36 -12.30
C ALA A 576 38.35 3.30 -13.03
N LYS A 577 37.29 2.75 -13.64
CA LYS A 577 36.30 3.55 -14.37
C LYS A 577 35.55 4.53 -13.43
N PRO A 578 35.01 4.08 -12.29
CA PRO A 578 34.43 4.98 -11.28
C PRO A 578 35.35 6.11 -10.85
N LEU A 579 36.60 5.81 -10.49
CA LEU A 579 37.54 6.84 -10.02
C LEU A 579 37.85 7.88 -11.09
N LEU A 580 38.03 7.46 -12.35
CA LEU A 580 38.22 8.37 -13.47
C LEU A 580 37.00 9.27 -13.73
N LEU A 581 35.78 8.73 -13.62
CA LEU A 581 34.56 9.52 -13.76
C LEU A 581 34.38 10.51 -12.60
N LEU A 582 34.64 10.10 -11.35
CA LEU A 582 34.59 10.98 -10.18
C LEU A 582 35.62 12.12 -10.30
N HIS A 583 36.82 11.83 -10.81
CA HIS A 583 37.86 12.84 -11.04
C HIS A 583 37.46 13.89 -12.08
N ARG A 584 36.65 13.54 -13.07
CA ARG A 584 36.13 14.49 -14.08
C ARG A 584 35.07 15.44 -13.53
N VAL A 585 34.50 15.17 -12.35
CA VAL A 585 33.53 16.08 -11.71
C VAL A 585 34.28 17.20 -11.02
N SER A 586 34.50 18.30 -11.74
CA SER A 586 35.30 19.47 -11.33
C SER A 586 34.60 20.39 -10.30
N THR A 587 33.86 19.82 -9.35
CA THR A 587 33.18 20.53 -8.27
C THR A 587 33.71 20.12 -6.90
N PRO A 588 33.50 20.93 -5.84
CA PRO A 588 33.87 20.53 -4.47
C PRO A 588 33.23 19.21 -4.03
N ALA A 589 31.98 18.97 -4.46
CA ALA A 589 31.27 17.72 -4.21
C ALA A 589 31.88 16.53 -4.97
N GLY A 590 32.30 16.73 -6.23
CA GLY A 590 33.04 15.73 -7.00
C GLY A 590 34.37 15.35 -6.37
N ARG A 591 35.12 16.35 -5.87
CA ARG A 591 36.36 16.11 -5.12
C ARG A 591 36.12 15.31 -3.84
N LEU A 592 35.14 15.69 -3.03
CA LEU A 592 34.77 14.96 -1.80
C LEU A 592 34.35 13.51 -2.12
N ALA A 593 33.59 13.31 -3.20
CA ALA A 593 33.20 11.98 -3.66
C ALA A 593 34.41 11.14 -4.09
N LEU A 594 35.38 11.74 -4.78
CA LEU A 594 36.63 11.08 -5.16
C LEU A 594 37.46 10.69 -3.94
N GLU A 595 37.66 11.62 -2.98
CA GLU A 595 38.38 11.36 -1.73
C GLU A 595 37.73 10.21 -0.96
N THR A 596 36.41 10.26 -0.79
CA THR A 596 35.64 9.18 -0.13
C THR A 596 35.80 7.84 -0.87
N ALA A 597 35.79 7.85 -2.20
CA ALA A 597 35.96 6.63 -3.00
C ALA A 597 37.38 6.05 -2.86
N VAL A 598 38.41 6.90 -2.80
CA VAL A 598 39.79 6.49 -2.58
C VAL A 598 39.96 5.90 -1.18
N ASP A 599 39.45 6.55 -0.15
CA ASP A 599 39.49 6.05 1.24
C ASP A 599 38.89 4.64 1.34
N VAL A 600 37.69 4.46 0.76
CA VAL A 600 37.00 3.16 0.75
C VAL A 600 37.84 2.08 0.07
N VAL A 601 38.56 2.42 -0.99
CA VAL A 601 39.38 1.47 -1.74
C VAL A 601 40.65 1.12 -0.99
N LEU A 602 41.23 2.06 -0.24
CA LEU A 602 42.36 1.80 0.65
C LEU A 602 41.97 0.91 1.84
N ASP A 603 40.72 1.00 2.29
CA ASP A 603 40.17 0.18 3.38
C ASP A 603 39.81 -1.26 2.95
N VAL A 604 39.72 -1.56 1.64
CA VAL A 604 39.42 -2.91 1.15
C VAL A 604 40.70 -3.77 1.14
N SER A 605 40.58 -5.04 1.55
CA SER A 605 41.66 -6.05 1.64
C SER A 605 42.75 -5.91 0.55
N GLU A 606 44.02 -6.08 0.97
CA GLU A 606 45.23 -6.00 0.12
C GLU A 606 45.12 -6.83 -1.17
N ASP A 607 44.41 -7.95 -1.15
CA ASP A 607 44.19 -8.81 -2.32
C ASP A 607 43.40 -8.12 -3.45
N VAL A 608 42.51 -7.19 -3.11
CA VAL A 608 41.72 -6.41 -4.08
C VAL A 608 42.56 -5.27 -4.67
N VAL A 609 43.42 -4.67 -3.86
CA VAL A 609 44.31 -3.56 -4.27
C VAL A 609 45.45 -4.06 -5.15
N ALA A 610 46.03 -5.24 -4.84
CA ALA A 610 47.14 -5.84 -5.58
C ALA A 610 46.81 -6.14 -7.05
N GLY A 611 45.53 -6.22 -7.43
CA GLY A 611 45.06 -6.52 -8.78
C GLY A 611 44.85 -5.32 -9.71
N CYS A 612 45.01 -4.07 -9.27
CA CYS A 612 44.56 -2.90 -10.04
C CYS A 612 45.66 -1.84 -10.34
N PRO A 613 46.39 -1.94 -11.46
CA PRO A 613 47.44 -0.99 -11.85
C PRO A 613 46.97 0.47 -12.04
N ALA A 614 45.68 0.68 -12.30
CA ALA A 614 45.08 2.01 -12.44
C ALA A 614 44.97 2.75 -11.09
N LEU A 615 44.80 2.01 -9.99
CA LEU A 615 44.75 2.54 -8.63
C LEU A 615 46.07 3.16 -8.22
N LEU A 616 47.19 2.53 -8.60
CA LEU A 616 48.53 3.09 -8.41
C LEU A 616 48.67 4.43 -9.16
N LYS A 617 48.31 4.48 -10.46
CA LYS A 617 48.39 5.72 -11.25
C LYS A 617 47.52 6.86 -10.71
N LEU A 618 46.32 6.54 -10.19
CA LEU A 618 45.37 7.54 -9.69
C LEU A 618 45.73 8.02 -8.28
N ALA A 619 46.19 7.11 -7.40
CA ALA A 619 46.78 7.47 -6.11
C ALA A 619 47.95 8.45 -6.28
N PHE A 620 48.81 8.25 -7.29
CA PHE A 620 49.92 9.15 -7.63
C PHE A 620 49.52 10.50 -8.27
N SER A 621 48.31 10.64 -8.81
CA SER A 621 47.80 11.96 -9.27
C SER A 621 47.26 12.77 -8.08
N CYS A 622 46.71 12.07 -7.07
CA CYS A 622 46.18 12.67 -5.85
C CYS A 622 47.27 13.01 -4.80
N THR A 623 48.48 12.49 -4.92
CA THR A 623 49.59 12.74 -3.96
C THR A 623 49.98 14.21 -3.83
N ALA A 624 49.77 15.05 -4.84
CA ALA A 624 50.01 16.50 -4.70
C ALA A 624 49.06 17.16 -3.67
N SER A 625 47.84 16.64 -3.54
CA SER A 625 46.89 17.09 -2.49
C SER A 625 47.17 16.41 -1.14
N PHE A 626 47.70 15.19 -1.17
CA PHE A 626 48.09 14.41 0.00
C PHE A 626 49.35 14.98 0.70
N GLN A 627 50.33 15.47 -0.07
CA GLN A 627 51.54 16.12 0.46
C GLN A 627 51.20 17.41 1.23
N ALA A 628 50.26 18.21 0.73
CA ALA A 628 49.78 19.43 1.40
C ALA A 628 49.01 19.13 2.72
N ALA A 629 48.31 18.00 2.78
CA ALA A 629 47.65 17.52 4.00
C ALA A 629 48.64 16.94 5.02
N LEU A 630 49.75 16.34 4.57
CA LEU A 630 50.81 15.82 5.43
C LEU A 630 51.66 16.94 6.04
N ASP A 631 52.02 17.97 5.27
CA ASP A 631 52.81 19.12 5.74
C ASP A 631 52.09 19.97 6.80
N THR A 632 50.76 19.84 6.92
CA THR A 632 49.94 20.53 7.93
C THR A 632 49.70 19.69 9.20
N SER A 633 50.15 18.43 9.24
CA SER A 633 49.96 17.55 10.40
C SER A 633 51.22 17.42 11.25
N ALA A 634 51.34 18.26 12.29
CA ALA A 634 52.18 17.90 13.43
C ALA A 634 51.60 16.64 14.12
N PRO A 635 52.42 15.78 14.77
CA PRO A 635 51.89 14.66 15.54
C PRO A 635 50.85 15.21 16.53
N LYS A 636 49.60 14.74 16.42
CA LYS A 636 48.54 15.17 17.35
C LYS A 636 48.99 14.80 18.76
N ALA A 637 49.10 15.79 19.64
CA ALA A 637 49.26 15.53 21.07
C ALA A 637 48.15 14.54 21.51
N PRO A 638 48.46 13.53 22.34
CA PRO A 638 47.52 12.47 22.66
C PRO A 638 46.22 13.05 23.21
N LEU A 639 45.09 12.44 22.84
CA LEU A 639 43.77 12.82 23.33
C LEU A 639 43.84 12.97 24.85
N ASN A 640 43.55 14.20 25.31
CA ASN A 640 43.55 14.62 26.71
C ASN A 640 42.91 13.53 27.60
N TRP A 641 43.71 12.93 28.51
CA TRP A 641 43.31 11.78 29.32
C TRP A 641 42.03 12.08 30.13
N SER A 642 41.75 13.36 30.40
CA SER A 642 40.67 13.88 31.25
C SER A 642 39.22 13.67 30.81
N LYS A 643 38.91 13.28 29.56
CA LYS A 643 37.52 13.38 29.05
C LYS A 643 36.63 12.14 29.19
N VAL A 644 37.11 11.01 29.71
CA VAL A 644 36.31 9.76 29.70
C VAL A 644 36.28 9.02 31.04
N PHE A 645 36.96 9.51 32.08
CA PHE A 645 36.96 8.85 33.39
C PHE A 645 36.26 9.72 34.44
N THR A 646 35.03 9.35 34.79
CA THR A 646 34.45 9.73 36.07
C THR A 646 34.14 8.44 36.81
N PHE A 647 34.89 8.12 37.87
CA PHE A 647 34.35 7.21 38.86
C PHE A 647 33.12 7.90 39.43
N PRO A 648 31.93 7.27 39.37
CA PRO A 648 30.77 7.86 40.01
C PRO A 648 31.07 7.89 41.53
N TRP A 649 31.34 9.09 42.05
CA TRP A 649 31.29 9.47 43.47
C TRP A 649 32.18 8.64 44.42
N ALA A 650 33.49 8.88 44.37
CA ALA A 650 34.39 8.58 45.47
C ALA A 650 34.57 9.83 46.37
N PRO A 651 34.32 9.77 47.68
CA PRO A 651 34.50 10.93 48.57
C PRO A 651 35.97 11.35 48.66
N ALA A 652 36.23 12.64 48.86
CA ALA A 652 37.58 13.15 49.04
C ALA A 652 38.30 12.42 50.19
N GLY A 653 39.45 11.82 49.90
CA GLY A 653 40.19 10.94 50.81
C GLY A 653 40.09 9.44 50.50
N ASP A 654 39.22 9.03 49.57
CA ASP A 654 39.20 7.66 49.04
C ASP A 654 40.43 7.41 48.15
N PRO A 655 41.17 6.29 48.32
CA PRO A 655 42.31 5.95 47.48
C PRO A 655 42.02 5.96 45.97
N ARG A 656 40.78 5.68 45.56
CA ARG A 656 40.36 5.74 44.14
C ARG A 656 40.40 7.15 43.56
N HIS A 657 40.03 8.15 44.37
CA HIS A 657 40.09 9.55 43.95
C HIS A 657 41.55 9.98 43.74
N GLN A 658 42.44 9.59 44.66
CA GLN A 658 43.87 9.91 44.56
C GLN A 658 44.54 9.21 43.38
N LEU A 659 44.17 7.94 43.11
CA LEU A 659 44.66 7.20 41.94
C LEU A 659 44.13 7.82 40.63
N GLN A 660 42.88 8.28 40.60
CA GLN A 660 42.29 8.96 39.46
C GLN A 660 42.97 10.32 39.20
N GLU A 661 43.21 11.12 40.23
CA GLU A 661 44.00 12.36 40.12
C GLU A 661 45.41 12.10 39.60
N PHE A 662 46.08 11.05 40.09
CA PHE A 662 47.39 10.65 39.59
C PHE A 662 47.35 10.24 38.12
N ALA A 663 46.39 9.40 37.71
CA ALA A 663 46.23 9.00 36.31
C ALA A 663 46.04 10.23 35.41
N PHE A 664 45.26 11.22 35.84
CA PHE A 664 45.01 12.43 35.05
C PHE A 664 46.10 13.50 35.09
N SER A 665 47.02 13.45 36.06
CA SER A 665 48.11 14.43 36.13
C SER A 665 49.23 14.05 35.15
N PRO A 666 49.46 14.81 34.06
CA PRO A 666 50.46 14.44 33.04
C PRO A 666 51.89 14.47 33.59
N ASP A 667 52.15 15.33 34.58
CA ASP A 667 53.50 15.56 35.12
C ASP A 667 53.88 14.60 36.26
N ARG A 668 52.93 13.81 36.78
CA ARG A 668 53.20 12.85 37.85
C ARG A 668 53.48 11.48 37.24
N GLN A 669 54.73 11.04 37.36
CA GLN A 669 55.20 9.74 36.87
C GLN A 669 54.95 8.60 37.87
N GLN A 670 54.86 8.91 39.17
CA GLN A 670 54.58 7.94 40.23
C GLN A 670 53.66 8.49 41.33
N CYS A 671 52.93 7.59 42.00
CA CYS A 671 52.13 7.88 43.20
C CYS A 671 52.20 6.69 44.16
N VAL A 672 52.25 6.95 45.47
CA VAL A 672 52.24 5.90 46.49
C VAL A 672 51.01 6.09 47.39
N LEU A 673 50.23 5.02 47.55
CA LEU A 673 49.02 5.00 48.36
C LEU A 673 49.13 3.93 49.46
N PRO A 674 48.70 4.20 50.70
CA PRO A 674 48.73 3.20 51.78
C PRO A 674 47.78 2.03 51.50
N CYS A 675 48.18 0.81 51.87
CA CYS A 675 47.35 -0.37 51.70
C CYS A 675 46.09 -0.22 52.57
N THR A 676 44.94 -0.41 51.92
CA THR A 676 43.67 -0.59 52.60
C THR A 676 43.03 -1.83 51.99
N PRO A 677 42.23 -2.61 52.74
CA PRO A 677 41.61 -3.83 52.19
C PRO A 677 40.85 -3.57 50.88
N ARG A 678 40.30 -2.36 50.73
CA ARG A 678 39.59 -1.92 49.54
C ARG A 678 40.53 -1.57 48.37
N LEU A 679 41.67 -0.93 48.64
CA LEU A 679 42.68 -0.67 47.61
C LEU A 679 43.37 -1.97 47.18
N ASP A 680 43.67 -2.87 48.12
CA ASP A 680 44.23 -4.19 47.84
C ASP A 680 43.31 -4.98 46.90
N ALA A 681 42.00 -5.06 47.19
CA ALA A 681 41.05 -5.73 46.31
C ALA A 681 40.99 -5.10 44.89
N ILE A 682 41.06 -3.77 44.79
CA ILE A 682 41.07 -3.09 43.48
C ILE A 682 42.36 -3.38 42.71
N VAL A 683 43.50 -3.41 43.39
CA VAL A 683 44.79 -3.70 42.77
C VAL A 683 44.87 -5.18 42.38
N GLU A 684 44.30 -6.09 43.18
CA GLU A 684 44.22 -7.51 42.84
C GLU A 684 43.30 -7.76 41.63
N ASP A 685 42.11 -7.14 41.59
CA ASP A 685 41.22 -7.18 40.41
C ASP A 685 41.89 -6.58 39.17
N TYR A 686 42.72 -5.55 39.36
CA TYR A 686 43.48 -4.90 38.30
C TYR A 686 44.64 -5.75 37.77
N LEU A 687 45.37 -6.41 38.66
CA LEU A 687 46.49 -7.29 38.31
C LEU A 687 46.00 -8.59 37.67
N ASN A 688 44.72 -8.91 37.80
CA ASN A 688 44.10 -10.03 37.08
C ASN A 688 44.04 -9.73 35.57
N GLU A 689 44.64 -10.61 34.75
CA GLU A 689 44.93 -10.36 33.34
C GLU A 689 43.69 -10.01 32.50
N ASP A 690 42.53 -10.60 32.82
CA ASP A 690 41.27 -10.39 32.10
C ASP A 690 40.81 -8.91 32.10
N MET A 691 41.05 -8.18 33.20
CA MET A 691 40.72 -6.75 33.28
C MET A 691 41.78 -5.87 32.62
N ARG A 692 43.05 -6.28 32.68
CA ARG A 692 44.19 -5.57 32.08
C ARG A 692 44.15 -5.62 30.55
N GLU A 693 43.59 -6.68 29.97
CA GLU A 693 43.44 -6.82 28.52
C GLU A 693 42.26 -6.01 27.96
N GLN A 694 41.14 -5.94 28.68
CA GLN A 694 39.89 -5.32 28.20
C GLN A 694 39.92 -3.78 28.21
N ALA A 695 40.77 -3.16 29.01
CA ALA A 695 40.83 -1.72 29.15
C ALA A 695 42.22 -1.16 28.73
N PRO A 696 42.38 -0.72 27.46
CA PRO A 696 43.70 -0.43 26.87
C PRO A 696 44.50 0.66 27.62
N LYS A 697 43.85 1.52 28.41
CA LYS A 697 44.45 2.66 29.11
C LYS A 697 45.10 2.33 30.45
N TRP A 698 44.89 1.11 30.95
CA TRP A 698 45.49 0.62 32.20
C TRP A 698 46.80 -0.13 31.95
N ARG A 699 47.07 -0.57 30.72
CA ARG A 699 48.29 -1.33 30.39
C ARG A 699 49.59 -0.61 30.77
N ASP A 700 49.56 0.72 30.82
CA ASP A 700 50.70 1.61 31.09
C ASP A 700 50.85 2.00 32.58
N LEU A 701 50.09 1.42 33.52
CA LEU A 701 50.27 1.64 34.95
C LEU A 701 50.84 0.39 35.61
N ASP A 702 52.07 0.46 36.11
CA ASP A 702 52.66 -0.62 36.90
C ASP A 702 52.43 -0.35 38.38
N ALA A 703 51.91 -1.35 39.08
CA ALA A 703 51.66 -1.30 40.52
C ALA A 703 52.60 -2.26 41.25
N GLU A 704 53.36 -1.75 42.22
CA GLU A 704 54.23 -2.57 43.07
C GLU A 704 53.93 -2.32 44.56
N ARG A 705 53.98 -3.38 45.37
CA ARG A 705 53.79 -3.25 46.82
C ARG A 705 55.09 -2.76 47.45
N VAL A 706 55.02 -1.72 48.28
CA VAL A 706 56.17 -1.06 48.90
C VAL A 706 55.93 -0.82 50.39
N GLN A 707 56.97 -0.85 51.22
CA GLN A 707 56.86 -0.40 52.61
C GLN A 707 56.97 1.12 52.69
N LEU A 708 56.01 1.75 53.36
CA LEU A 708 55.99 3.17 53.65
C LEU A 708 56.92 3.51 54.82
N GLU A 709 57.36 4.75 54.88
CA GLU A 709 58.10 5.29 56.02
C GLU A 709 57.22 5.19 57.28
N GLY A 710 57.56 4.27 58.17
CA GLY A 710 56.72 3.88 59.32
C GLY A 710 56.43 2.38 59.43
N GLY A 711 56.83 1.58 58.43
CA GLY A 711 56.71 0.12 58.44
C GLY A 711 55.34 -0.43 58.03
N ALA A 712 54.42 0.43 57.59
CA ALA A 712 53.13 0.03 57.01
C ALA A 712 53.26 -0.25 55.51
N ASP A 713 52.49 -1.19 54.98
CA ASP A 713 52.50 -1.53 53.55
C ASP A 713 51.70 -0.52 52.71
N GLY A 714 52.13 -0.30 51.47
CA GLY A 714 51.50 0.57 50.48
C GLY A 714 51.67 0.04 49.05
N TRP A 715 51.01 0.69 48.09
CA TRP A 715 51.13 0.44 46.65
C TRP A 715 51.74 1.66 45.97
N ARG A 716 52.82 1.46 45.20
CA ARG A 716 53.39 2.46 44.29
C ARG A 716 52.90 2.17 42.88
N PHE A 717 52.30 3.18 42.25
CA PHE A 717 51.88 3.16 40.86
C PHE A 717 52.83 4.01 40.02
N THR A 718 53.30 3.49 38.89
CA THR A 718 54.22 4.16 37.96
C THR A 718 53.66 4.12 36.55
N LYS A 719 53.71 5.24 35.81
CA LYS A 719 53.30 5.27 34.40
C LYS A 719 54.43 4.73 33.53
N SER A 720 54.33 3.50 33.04
CA SER A 720 55.29 2.97 32.08
C SER A 720 54.95 3.54 30.70
N HIS A 721 55.82 4.41 30.18
CA HIS A 721 55.65 5.17 28.93
C HIS A 721 55.65 4.31 27.64
N LYS A 722 55.28 3.03 27.75
CA LYS A 722 55.52 1.97 26.78
C LYS A 722 54.58 2.04 25.58
N ALA A 723 53.27 2.29 25.79
CA ALA A 723 52.35 2.50 24.67
C ALA A 723 52.67 3.77 23.87
N TYR A 724 53.11 4.85 24.53
CA TYR A 724 53.52 6.08 23.84
C TYR A 724 54.76 5.87 22.95
N GLN A 725 55.78 5.17 23.46
CA GLN A 725 56.95 4.85 22.65
C GLN A 725 56.62 3.89 21.51
N GLN A 726 55.65 3.00 21.71
CA GLN A 726 55.16 2.10 20.68
C GLN A 726 54.41 2.84 19.58
N GLU A 727 53.49 3.76 19.90
CA GLU A 727 52.80 4.59 18.90
C GLU A 727 53.76 5.49 18.11
N VAL A 728 54.77 6.07 18.78
CA VAL A 728 55.80 6.87 18.11
C VAL A 728 56.66 6.01 17.18
N ALA A 729 57.01 4.79 17.59
CA ALA A 729 57.75 3.85 16.77
C ALA A 729 56.94 3.35 15.57
N GLU A 730 55.66 3.01 15.76
CA GLU A 730 54.74 2.59 14.69
C GLU A 730 54.54 3.69 13.65
N HIS A 731 54.39 4.95 14.09
CA HIS A 731 54.28 6.10 13.20
C HIS A 731 55.58 6.37 12.43
N ALA A 732 56.75 6.18 13.06
CA ALA A 732 58.04 6.30 12.40
C ALA A 732 58.26 5.17 11.36
N GLU A 733 57.84 3.95 11.68
CA GLU A 733 57.91 2.78 10.78
C GLU A 733 57.00 2.95 9.56
N GLN A 734 55.77 3.46 9.75
CA GLN A 734 54.86 3.77 8.64
C GLN A 734 55.46 4.82 7.70
N ARG A 735 56.12 5.85 8.25
CA ARG A 735 56.80 6.89 7.45
C ARG A 735 57.97 6.32 6.64
N GLN A 736 58.76 5.43 7.24
CA GLN A 736 59.88 4.77 6.57
C GLN A 736 59.43 3.81 5.46
N LYS A 737 58.33 3.06 5.68
CA LYS A 737 57.72 2.19 4.66
C LYS A 737 57.22 2.99 3.46
N LEU A 738 56.65 4.17 3.70
CA LEU A 738 56.18 5.09 2.66
C LEU A 738 57.35 5.68 1.85
N GLU A 739 58.43 6.11 2.50
CA GLU A 739 59.65 6.57 1.82
C GLU A 739 60.31 5.47 0.99
N GLY A 740 60.34 4.23 1.49
CA GLY A 740 60.84 3.06 0.74
C GLY A 740 60.00 2.77 -0.51
N LEU A 741 58.67 2.87 -0.41
CA LEU A 741 57.76 2.75 -1.55
C LEU A 741 57.99 3.85 -2.59
N LEU A 742 58.21 5.09 -2.15
CA LEU A 742 58.52 6.21 -3.05
C LEU A 742 59.86 6.03 -3.77
N GLN A 743 60.89 5.52 -3.09
CA GLN A 743 62.19 5.25 -3.70
C GLN A 743 62.17 4.07 -4.69
N LEU A 744 61.35 3.05 -4.45
CA LEU A 744 61.19 1.91 -5.36
C LEU A 744 60.38 2.27 -6.62
N LEU A 745 59.53 3.29 -6.56
CA LEU A 745 58.62 3.67 -7.64
C LEU A 745 59.15 4.83 -8.51
N LEU A 746 60.14 5.58 -8.02
CA LEU A 746 60.86 6.62 -8.77
C LEU A 746 61.50 6.12 -10.09
N PRO A 747 62.14 4.92 -10.15
CA PRO A 747 62.67 4.36 -11.39
C PRO A 747 61.57 3.96 -12.39
N CYS A 748 60.41 3.54 -11.92
CA CYS A 748 59.26 3.20 -12.77
C CYS A 748 58.66 4.45 -13.45
N LEU A 749 58.78 5.62 -12.82
CA LEU A 749 58.37 6.91 -13.39
C LEU A 749 59.27 7.37 -14.55
N VAL A 750 60.58 7.09 -14.49
CA VAL A 750 61.55 7.44 -15.55
C VAL A 750 61.30 6.66 -16.86
N LEU A 751 60.71 5.46 -16.76
CA LEU A 751 60.41 4.62 -17.92
C LEU A 751 59.05 4.94 -18.60
N VAL A 752 58.19 5.74 -17.96
CA VAL A 752 56.83 6.04 -18.47
C VAL A 752 56.69 7.47 -18.97
N LEU A 753 57.63 8.37 -18.63
CA LEU A 753 57.69 9.70 -19.21
C LEU A 753 58.35 9.63 -20.62
N PRO A 754 57.70 10.12 -21.69
CA PRO A 754 58.33 10.14 -23.01
C PRO A 754 59.50 11.13 -22.99
N CYS A 755 60.72 10.63 -23.18
CA CYS A 755 61.88 11.45 -23.48
C CYS A 755 61.58 12.29 -24.72
N GLY A 756 61.58 13.62 -24.57
CA GLY A 756 61.27 14.57 -25.63
C GLY A 756 62.15 14.36 -26.86
N GLY A 757 61.54 13.79 -27.91
CA GLY A 757 62.07 13.79 -29.26
C GLY A 757 61.64 15.06 -29.97
N SER A 758 62.42 16.13 -29.80
CA SER A 758 62.41 17.29 -30.70
C SER A 758 62.89 16.86 -32.08
N SER A 759 62.04 16.86 -33.11
CA SER A 759 62.42 17.27 -34.48
C SER A 759 61.21 17.33 -35.43
N LEU A 760 61.27 18.33 -36.34
CA LEU A 760 60.50 18.54 -37.58
C LEU A 760 59.09 19.15 -37.37
N SER A 761 58.87 20.47 -37.46
CA SER A 761 59.23 21.46 -38.51
C SER A 761 58.58 21.21 -39.88
N ALA A 762 57.75 22.17 -40.28
CA ALA A 762 57.26 22.52 -41.63
C ALA A 762 56.26 21.55 -42.30
N GLY A 763 55.15 21.99 -42.88
CA GLY A 763 54.76 23.35 -43.20
C GLY A 763 53.30 23.48 -43.65
N ALA A 764 52.82 24.72 -43.53
CA ALA A 764 51.64 25.24 -44.17
C ALA A 764 51.88 25.44 -45.67
N ALA A 765 50.83 25.30 -46.49
CA ALA A 765 50.63 26.13 -47.67
C ALA A 765 49.16 26.07 -48.09
N GLU A 766 48.55 27.25 -48.07
CA GLU A 766 47.33 27.62 -48.77
C GLU A 766 47.59 27.72 -50.28
N ASP A 767 46.53 27.53 -51.06
CA ASP A 767 46.44 27.94 -52.47
C ASP A 767 46.40 29.46 -52.59
N GLU A 768 47.40 30.09 -53.22
CA GLU A 768 47.16 31.15 -54.20
C GLU A 768 48.32 31.28 -55.20
N ALA A 769 47.95 31.60 -56.44
CA ALA A 769 48.62 31.31 -57.70
C ALA A 769 49.78 32.29 -58.10
N PRO A 770 50.55 31.98 -59.18
CA PRO A 770 51.96 32.37 -59.35
C PRO A 770 52.17 33.59 -60.28
N PRO A 771 53.44 33.93 -60.61
CA PRO A 771 53.83 33.62 -61.99
C PRO A 771 55.29 33.21 -62.24
N ALA A 772 55.42 32.44 -63.33
CA ALA A 772 56.41 32.55 -64.40
C ALA A 772 57.75 31.80 -64.34
N LYS A 773 57.86 30.91 -65.35
CA LYS A 773 59.03 30.53 -66.17
C LYS A 773 59.76 29.22 -65.84
N ALA A 774 59.45 28.25 -66.72
CA ALA A 774 60.21 27.10 -67.22
C ALA A 774 61.71 27.40 -67.52
N PRO A 775 62.58 26.44 -67.94
CA PRO A 775 62.26 25.08 -68.43
C PRO A 775 63.23 23.91 -68.04
N ARG A 776 62.64 22.70 -68.09
CA ARG A 776 63.08 21.45 -68.74
C ARG A 776 64.51 20.88 -68.66
N LEU A 777 64.48 19.55 -68.47
CA LEU A 777 65.30 18.45 -69.04
C LEU A 777 66.60 18.06 -68.32
N ALA A 778 66.52 17.03 -67.48
CA ALA A 778 66.88 15.64 -67.81
C ALA A 778 66.34 14.70 -66.72
#